data_AF-A0AA90TN95-F1
#
_entry.id   AF-A0AA90TN95-F1
#
_cell.length_a   1.000
_cell.length_b   1.000
_cell.length_c   1.000
_cell.angle_alpha   90.00
_cell.angle_beta   90.00
_cell.angle_gamma   90.00
#
_symmetry.space_group_name_H-M   'P 1'
#
loop_
_entity.id
_entity.type
_entity.pdbx_description
1 polymer ?
#
loop_
_entity_poly.entity_id
_entity_poly.type
_entity_poly.pdbx_seq_one_letter_code
_entity_poly.pdbx_strand_id
1 'polypeptide(L)'
;MHLEIRQPLFSGRREVRALWFDLALLGEIEARRRVLAHWQAGSHLFQACGGFLLAWPAPRREHVEALDALALCQVGEVLSSAPLSDAELAALPAGAYWLVRAGVAQAAVPEARVDPAPWLALGSVALRVPLAPPRAPAPEAMAQPMSLQEVLGAAMPERSAESIAFQREAAQPMHGARRERSAPVGVVVADAVIGSLARWFGVKPVADGGGAGQARQAPPGPLARLLSDWALRLASATRLSTLLGRRQADYLQNMLDMFANGDLAQALRHAVPIDAIGGGAARPALGTPRPRTSLTISGPSPAATAIGLDSDLSAQLRATYRRSFEQLDREGRIDEAVYVLAELLQCGLEAVTYLEKKERYLQAAQLAATVELAPAVAVRLWVLAGDIERAVQVARLHNDFDAAVRLLESRNSEHAAPLRRHWAEYLAARGDLAEAIDAIWPLPQHHSLALACLVQAERSGGTLGMQALARKLALMPGTLRSSAAAINTVLTAPGEDGVQLRARLAVALLDTTPASASSRRVAAALLRKVLPDRIEGLSRLDKKALVRLAELAGSAVLSADLPVFSTRADIDATPLNARVEPLVLSMDERGLMPIQYARCLPDGQYLLALGEGGVVRIGRDGRQLAHYPVPAEHLVISHNGKRALALVKRDRKYRVSRLDLISGSVSDWLTLELQHWSGQYDGVSWNVAMERRLAVLDTTAQHQSIVWQVASLPGVIDGYADRAGALTILLRVPDGFEQWSYQQPGRHLHQRDWWNDIAWSEGMRMLPGPSGAAPFLVSIDRVFEQILVKQHGLPALPPVALGLSWPSKVLIDGRWLVLVGEEERSMCCRIVSLNDGVVRARIVLPHHSSARFSFHDGRLLVFDQAGRLVDVDCETGVASTLCLS
;
A
#
# COMPACT_ATOMS: atom_id res chain seq x y z
N MET A 1 14.43 60.21 -34.31
CA MET A 1 15.63 60.60 -33.53
C MET A 1 16.41 59.33 -33.30
N HIS A 2 17.71 59.28 -33.62
CA HIS A 2 18.52 58.08 -33.43
C HIS A 2 19.38 58.26 -32.18
N LEU A 3 19.00 57.59 -31.09
CA LEU A 3 19.81 57.48 -29.87
C LEU A 3 20.34 56.06 -29.80
N GLU A 4 21.67 55.90 -29.87
CA GLU A 4 22.34 54.62 -29.69
C GLU A 4 22.42 54.26 -28.20
N ILE A 5 21.95 53.05 -27.86
CA ILE A 5 21.85 52.55 -26.49
C ILE A 5 22.95 51.53 -26.23
N ARG A 6 23.72 51.74 -25.16
CA ARG A 6 24.92 50.93 -24.84
C ARG A 6 24.63 49.49 -24.45
N GLN A 7 23.46 49.23 -23.85
CA GLN A 7 23.01 47.90 -23.45
C GLN A 7 21.59 47.68 -24.00
N PRO A 8 21.42 47.03 -25.17
CA PRO A 8 20.14 47.04 -25.90
C PRO A 8 19.06 46.13 -25.32
N LEU A 9 19.38 45.31 -24.31
CA LEU A 9 18.47 44.33 -23.70
C LEU A 9 18.72 44.24 -22.19
N PHE A 10 17.68 43.93 -21.43
CA PHE A 10 17.82 43.47 -20.05
C PHE A 10 18.38 42.04 -19.98
N SER A 11 18.97 41.70 -18.84
CA SER A 11 19.36 40.34 -18.48
C SER A 11 18.99 40.00 -17.03
N GLY A 12 18.81 38.70 -16.76
CA GLY A 12 18.45 38.14 -15.47
C GLY A 12 16.99 38.35 -15.05
N ARG A 13 16.71 38.19 -13.76
CA ARG A 13 15.38 38.48 -13.20
C ARG A 13 15.14 39.98 -13.07
N ARG A 14 14.03 40.47 -13.64
CA ARG A 14 13.60 41.88 -13.62
C ARG A 14 12.12 42.01 -13.31
N GLU A 15 11.72 43.20 -12.87
CA GLU A 15 10.31 43.56 -12.70
C GLU A 15 9.76 44.07 -14.03
N VAL A 16 9.15 43.14 -14.77
CA VAL A 16 8.57 43.34 -16.09
C VAL A 16 7.12 43.82 -15.93
N ARG A 17 6.74 44.87 -16.66
CA ARG A 17 5.43 45.52 -16.58
C ARG A 17 4.61 45.37 -17.88
N ALA A 18 5.29 45.19 -19.00
CA ALA A 18 4.67 44.92 -20.29
C ALA A 18 5.54 44.00 -21.15
N LEU A 19 4.93 43.36 -22.14
CA LEU A 19 5.59 42.54 -23.15
C LEU A 19 5.27 43.09 -24.55
N TRP A 20 6.25 43.07 -25.46
CA TRP A 20 6.06 43.43 -26.86
C TRP A 20 6.36 42.27 -27.80
N PHE A 21 5.46 42.05 -28.76
CA PHE A 21 5.48 40.95 -29.72
C PHE A 21 5.61 41.51 -31.14
N ASP A 22 6.75 41.26 -31.79
CA ASP A 22 7.03 41.72 -33.16
C ASP A 22 6.22 40.93 -34.19
N LEU A 23 5.25 41.56 -34.87
CA LEU A 23 4.40 40.88 -35.85
C LEU A 23 5.14 40.52 -37.14
N ALA A 24 6.19 41.26 -37.50
CA ALA A 24 6.99 40.98 -38.69
C ALA A 24 7.91 39.77 -38.47
N LEU A 25 8.40 39.57 -37.24
CA LEU A 25 9.22 38.41 -36.87
C LEU A 25 8.38 37.15 -36.59
N LEU A 26 7.27 37.28 -35.87
CA LEU A 26 6.48 36.14 -35.39
C LEU A 26 5.38 35.70 -36.37
N GLY A 27 4.85 36.63 -37.15
CA GLY A 27 3.58 36.45 -37.86
C GLY A 27 2.38 36.57 -36.90
N GLU A 28 1.26 37.04 -37.42
CA GLU A 28 0.11 37.44 -36.59
C GLU A 28 -0.49 36.29 -35.78
N ILE A 29 -0.63 35.10 -36.37
CA ILE A 29 -1.24 33.93 -35.71
C ILE A 29 -0.43 33.51 -34.47
N GLU A 30 0.89 33.46 -34.58
CA GLU A 30 1.78 33.11 -33.47
C GLU A 30 1.85 34.22 -32.43
N ALA A 31 1.89 35.49 -32.85
CA ALA A 31 1.83 36.62 -31.92
C ALA A 31 0.53 36.61 -31.09
N ARG A 32 -0.64 36.38 -31.72
CA ARG A 32 -1.92 36.20 -31.02
C ARG A 32 -1.86 35.04 -30.01
N ARG A 33 -1.27 33.89 -30.40
CA ARG A 33 -1.11 32.72 -29.51
C ARG A 33 -0.27 33.05 -28.28
N ARG A 34 0.84 33.78 -28.44
CA ARG A 34 1.72 34.16 -27.32
C ARG A 34 1.10 35.24 -26.42
N VAL A 35 0.42 36.23 -27.01
CA VAL A 35 -0.35 37.23 -26.24
C VAL A 35 -1.40 36.55 -25.35
N LEU A 36 -2.10 35.54 -25.86
CA LEU A 36 -3.05 34.75 -25.07
C LEU A 36 -2.36 33.92 -23.96
N ALA A 37 -1.17 33.37 -24.22
CA ALA A 37 -0.40 32.63 -23.22
C ALA A 37 0.10 33.50 -22.05
N HIS A 38 0.32 34.79 -22.27
CA HIS A 38 0.69 35.77 -21.23
C HIS A 38 -0.50 36.60 -20.70
N TRP A 39 -1.73 36.26 -21.09
CA TRP A 39 -2.92 37.00 -20.72
C TRP A 39 -3.24 36.87 -19.22
N GLN A 40 -3.72 37.95 -18.62
CA GLN A 40 -4.17 37.98 -17.22
C GLN A 40 -5.42 38.86 -17.10
N ALA A 41 -6.23 38.62 -16.06
CA ALA A 41 -7.40 39.45 -15.78
C ALA A 41 -6.94 40.89 -15.44
N GLY A 42 -7.49 41.89 -16.16
CA GLY A 42 -7.07 43.29 -16.03
C GLY A 42 -5.89 43.71 -16.93
N SER A 43 -5.34 42.81 -17.76
CA SER A 43 -4.36 43.20 -18.78
C SER A 43 -4.97 44.06 -19.88
N HIS A 44 -4.15 44.92 -20.47
CA HIS A 44 -4.51 45.76 -21.61
C HIS A 44 -3.58 45.47 -22.79
N LEU A 45 -4.15 45.41 -23.98
CA LEU A 45 -3.44 45.10 -25.22
C LEU A 45 -3.58 46.24 -26.21
N PHE A 46 -2.47 46.62 -26.80
CA PHE A 46 -2.40 47.69 -27.78
C PHE A 46 -1.61 47.25 -29.01
N GLN A 47 -1.90 47.83 -30.15
CA GLN A 47 -1.00 47.83 -31.29
C GLN A 47 -0.01 48.99 -31.14
N ALA A 48 1.29 48.72 -31.31
CA ALA A 48 2.35 49.73 -31.22
C ALA A 48 3.59 49.29 -32.01
N CYS A 49 4.19 50.19 -32.79
CA CYS A 49 5.44 49.95 -33.54
C CYS A 49 5.41 48.73 -34.47
N GLY A 50 4.24 48.39 -35.04
CA GLY A 50 4.09 47.19 -35.86
C GLY A 50 4.13 45.87 -35.07
N GLY A 51 3.84 45.92 -33.77
CA GLY A 51 3.70 44.74 -32.90
C GLY A 51 2.51 44.86 -31.95
N PHE A 52 2.30 43.82 -31.14
CA PHE A 52 1.37 43.88 -30.00
C PHE A 52 2.12 44.23 -28.71
N LEU A 53 1.59 45.19 -27.95
CA LEU A 53 2.07 45.58 -26.62
C LEU A 53 1.04 45.15 -25.57
N LEU A 54 1.39 44.14 -24.76
CA LEU A 54 0.59 43.62 -23.66
C LEU A 54 1.08 44.24 -22.35
N ALA A 55 0.27 45.11 -21.73
CA ALA A 55 0.54 45.70 -20.42
C ALA A 55 -0.20 44.94 -19.32
N TRP A 56 0.52 44.55 -18.26
CA TRP A 56 -0.03 43.85 -17.10
C TRP A 56 -0.57 44.82 -16.02
N PRO A 57 -1.57 44.40 -15.22
CA PRO A 57 -2.14 45.22 -14.15
C PRO A 57 -1.15 45.46 -12.99
N ALA A 58 -0.25 44.51 -12.71
CA ALA A 58 0.84 44.58 -11.73
C ALA A 58 2.20 44.26 -12.40
N PRO A 59 3.33 44.85 -11.98
CA PRO A 59 4.66 44.40 -12.42
C PRO A 59 4.95 43.00 -11.86
N ARG A 60 5.71 42.19 -12.60
CA ARG A 60 5.99 40.78 -12.27
C ARG A 60 7.49 40.48 -12.34
N ARG A 61 8.01 39.67 -11.42
CA ARG A 61 9.44 39.25 -11.42
C ARG A 61 9.66 38.08 -12.36
N GLU A 62 10.05 38.38 -13.59
CA GLU A 62 10.30 37.39 -14.65
C GLU A 62 11.78 37.31 -15.02
N HIS A 63 12.21 36.18 -15.58
CA HIS A 63 13.55 36.03 -16.16
C HIS A 63 13.48 36.42 -17.63
N VAL A 64 14.07 37.56 -18.01
CA VAL A 64 13.75 38.20 -19.30
C VAL A 64 14.17 37.38 -20.52
N GLU A 65 15.23 36.58 -20.41
CA GLU A 65 15.73 35.66 -21.43
C GLU A 65 14.87 34.40 -21.62
N ALA A 66 13.96 34.10 -20.69
CA ALA A 66 13.04 32.97 -20.78
C ALA A 66 11.68 33.34 -21.42
N LEU A 67 11.43 34.64 -21.64
CA LEU A 67 10.21 35.13 -22.25
C LEU A 67 10.26 35.00 -23.77
N ASP A 68 9.16 34.57 -24.39
CA ASP A 68 9.00 34.46 -25.84
C ASP A 68 8.53 35.78 -26.49
N ALA A 69 8.81 36.90 -25.81
CA ALA A 69 8.44 38.27 -26.11
C ALA A 69 9.51 39.26 -25.58
N LEU A 70 9.56 40.47 -26.14
CA LEU A 70 10.48 41.51 -25.64
C LEU A 70 9.91 42.13 -24.35
N ALA A 71 10.63 41.98 -23.25
CA ALA A 71 10.20 42.50 -21.94
C ALA A 71 10.42 44.00 -21.79
N LEU A 72 9.43 44.72 -21.24
CA LEU A 72 9.55 46.12 -20.84
C LEU A 72 9.52 46.25 -19.31
N CYS A 73 10.55 46.88 -18.76
CA CYS A 73 10.74 47.13 -17.33
C CYS A 73 10.66 48.63 -17.03
N GLN A 74 10.33 48.99 -15.79
CA GLN A 74 10.33 50.39 -15.35
C GLN A 74 11.77 50.90 -15.19
N VAL A 75 12.08 52.05 -15.81
CA VAL A 75 13.35 52.75 -15.69
C VAL A 75 13.06 54.24 -15.52
N GLY A 76 13.21 54.75 -14.30
CA GLY A 76 12.68 56.07 -13.94
C GLY A 76 11.16 56.13 -14.14
N GLU A 77 10.66 57.17 -14.80
CA GLU A 77 9.23 57.38 -15.09
C GLU A 77 8.73 56.66 -16.37
N VAL A 78 9.59 55.92 -17.09
CA VAL A 78 9.24 55.28 -18.37
C VAL A 78 9.39 53.76 -18.35
N LEU A 79 8.65 53.08 -19.24
CA LEU A 79 8.83 51.65 -19.53
C LEU A 79 9.76 51.48 -20.72
N SER A 80 10.86 50.76 -20.54
CA SER A 80 11.88 50.54 -21.57
C SER A 80 12.12 49.04 -21.78
N SER A 81 12.49 48.63 -23.00
CA SER A 81 12.98 47.26 -23.26
C SER A 81 14.48 47.06 -22.96
N ALA A 82 15.16 48.12 -22.52
CA ALA A 82 16.60 48.14 -22.25
C ALA A 82 16.92 48.90 -20.94
N PRO A 83 18.00 48.53 -20.22
CA PRO A 83 18.51 49.30 -19.10
C PRO A 83 19.15 50.61 -19.61
N LEU A 84 18.37 51.68 -19.60
CA LEU A 84 18.83 53.03 -19.98
C LEU A 84 19.61 53.67 -18.83
N SER A 85 20.72 54.33 -19.13
CA SER A 85 21.43 55.20 -18.20
C SER A 85 20.76 56.58 -18.06
N ASP A 86 21.05 57.31 -16.99
CA ASP A 86 20.47 58.64 -16.73
C ASP A 86 20.70 59.63 -17.88
N ALA A 87 21.85 59.54 -18.56
CA ALA A 87 22.17 60.35 -19.72
C ALA A 87 21.38 59.95 -20.98
N GLU A 88 21.09 58.66 -21.17
CA GLU A 88 20.22 58.19 -22.25
C GLU A 88 18.76 58.57 -21.96
N LEU A 89 18.30 58.43 -20.72
CA LEU A 89 16.96 58.87 -20.27
C LEU A 89 16.73 60.37 -20.47
N ALA A 90 17.69 61.21 -20.07
CA ALA A 90 17.59 62.67 -20.25
C ALA A 90 17.59 63.11 -21.72
N ALA A 91 18.04 62.26 -22.65
CA ALA A 91 18.02 62.50 -24.08
C ALA A 91 16.74 62.01 -24.78
N LEU A 92 15.86 61.29 -24.08
CA LEU A 92 14.59 60.82 -24.63
C LEU A 92 13.46 61.83 -24.39
N PRO A 93 12.59 62.12 -25.40
CA PRO A 93 11.41 62.94 -25.20
C PRO A 93 10.38 62.25 -24.29
N ALA A 94 9.41 63.01 -23.78
CA ALA A 94 8.36 62.46 -22.92
C ALA A 94 7.53 61.39 -23.64
N GLY A 95 7.54 60.16 -23.11
CA GLY A 95 6.79 59.02 -23.64
C GLY A 95 6.86 57.81 -22.72
N ALA A 96 5.74 57.13 -22.50
CA ALA A 96 5.62 56.09 -21.48
C ALA A 96 6.26 54.74 -21.85
N TYR A 97 6.49 54.47 -23.14
CA TYR A 97 7.00 53.18 -23.63
C TYR A 97 8.12 53.38 -24.68
N TRP A 98 9.24 52.69 -24.48
CA TRP A 98 10.44 52.74 -25.31
C TRP A 98 10.90 51.33 -25.70
N LEU A 99 11.09 51.11 -27.00
CA LEU A 99 11.62 49.87 -27.56
C LEU A 99 13.00 50.14 -28.16
N VAL A 100 13.99 49.35 -27.78
CA VAL A 100 15.33 49.41 -28.36
C VAL A 100 15.48 48.32 -29.41
N ARG A 101 15.59 48.71 -30.69
CA ARG A 101 15.74 47.81 -31.83
C ARG A 101 17.03 48.13 -32.57
N ALA A 102 17.86 47.11 -32.82
CA ALA A 102 19.19 47.26 -33.42
C ALA A 102 20.07 48.35 -32.72
N GLY A 103 19.98 48.44 -31.39
CA GLY A 103 20.70 49.44 -30.60
C GLY A 103 20.09 50.85 -30.60
N VAL A 104 18.98 51.09 -31.30
CA VAL A 104 18.34 52.41 -31.38
C VAL A 104 17.03 52.45 -30.59
N ALA A 105 16.86 53.44 -29.72
CA ALA A 105 15.60 53.68 -29.00
C ALA A 105 14.50 54.26 -29.92
N GLN A 106 13.30 53.68 -29.86
CA GLN A 106 12.11 54.04 -30.63
C GLN A 106 10.91 54.17 -29.69
N ALA A 107 10.11 55.24 -29.83
CA ALA A 107 8.94 55.48 -28.99
C ALA A 107 7.79 54.56 -29.40
N ALA A 108 7.31 53.73 -28.47
CA ALA A 108 6.23 52.78 -28.69
C ALA A 108 4.89 53.31 -28.20
N VAL A 109 4.44 54.42 -28.80
CA VAL A 109 3.15 55.03 -28.50
C VAL A 109 2.03 54.01 -28.80
N PRO A 110 1.16 53.68 -27.82
CA PRO A 110 0.00 52.82 -28.07
C PRO A 110 -0.95 53.45 -29.09
N GLU A 111 -1.22 52.77 -30.20
CA GLU A 111 -2.03 53.28 -31.31
C GLU A 111 -3.52 52.95 -31.08
N ALA A 112 -3.86 51.66 -31.17
CA ALA A 112 -5.22 51.15 -31.01
C ALA A 112 -5.27 50.08 -29.92
N ARG A 113 -6.29 50.11 -29.07
CA ARG A 113 -6.56 49.03 -28.11
C ARG A 113 -7.16 47.84 -28.85
N VAL A 114 -6.59 46.66 -28.63
CA VAL A 114 -6.99 45.41 -29.27
C VAL A 114 -7.78 44.58 -28.25
N ASP A 115 -8.95 44.09 -28.66
CA ASP A 115 -9.70 43.08 -27.89
C ASP A 115 -9.29 41.67 -28.36
N PRO A 116 -8.70 40.82 -27.50
CA PRO A 116 -8.35 39.45 -27.86
C PRO A 116 -9.53 38.47 -27.72
N ALA A 117 -10.68 38.86 -27.17
CA ALA A 117 -11.82 37.96 -27.00
C ALA A 117 -12.28 37.26 -28.31
N PRO A 118 -12.30 37.93 -29.49
CA PRO A 118 -12.61 37.27 -30.76
C PRO A 118 -11.58 36.23 -31.22
N TRP A 119 -10.39 36.15 -30.61
CA TRP A 119 -9.36 35.16 -30.97
C TRP A 119 -9.63 33.80 -30.33
N LEU A 120 -10.41 33.77 -29.25
CA LEU A 120 -10.89 32.56 -28.59
C LEU A 120 -12.10 32.03 -29.37
N ALA A 121 -11.84 31.35 -30.49
CA ALA A 121 -12.87 30.82 -31.39
C ALA A 121 -13.67 29.65 -30.78
N LEU A 122 -14.55 29.96 -29.81
CA LEU A 122 -15.39 28.99 -29.10
C LEU A 122 -16.39 28.25 -30.02
N GLY A 123 -16.66 28.76 -31.22
CA GLY A 123 -17.64 28.17 -32.15
C GLY A 123 -17.27 26.78 -32.70
N SER A 124 -16.02 26.34 -32.58
CA SER A 124 -15.60 24.95 -32.90
C SER A 124 -15.71 23.99 -31.71
N VAL A 125 -15.84 24.52 -30.48
CA VAL A 125 -16.10 23.72 -29.28
C VAL A 125 -17.59 23.45 -29.21
N ALA A 126 -18.00 22.31 -29.76
CA ALA A 126 -19.36 21.82 -29.59
C ALA A 126 -19.63 21.54 -28.10
N LEU A 127 -20.24 22.52 -27.42
CA LEU A 127 -20.89 22.36 -26.12
C LEU A 127 -22.04 21.35 -26.28
N ARG A 128 -21.69 20.06 -26.25
CA ARG A 128 -22.68 19.00 -26.16
C ARG A 128 -23.41 19.19 -24.85
N VAL A 129 -24.73 19.34 -24.94
CA VAL A 129 -25.64 19.24 -23.80
C VAL A 129 -25.20 18.01 -23.00
N PRO A 130 -24.98 18.12 -21.67
CA PRO A 130 -24.57 16.96 -20.87
C PRO A 130 -25.55 15.83 -21.17
N LEU A 131 -25.00 14.69 -21.61
CA LEU A 131 -25.81 13.51 -21.91
C LEU A 131 -26.68 13.27 -20.67
N ALA A 132 -28.00 13.30 -20.86
CA ALA A 132 -28.92 12.85 -19.83
C ALA A 132 -28.40 11.49 -19.35
N PRO A 133 -28.28 11.27 -18.02
CA PRO A 133 -27.70 10.04 -17.51
C PRO A 133 -28.39 8.88 -18.20
N PRO A 134 -27.65 7.88 -18.73
CA PRO A 134 -28.27 6.76 -19.40
C PRO A 134 -29.33 6.23 -18.46
N ARG A 135 -30.58 6.13 -18.93
CA ARG A 135 -31.69 5.62 -18.12
C ARG A 135 -31.15 4.36 -17.45
N ALA A 136 -31.20 4.34 -16.11
CA ALA A 136 -30.81 3.15 -15.37
C ALA A 136 -31.47 1.96 -16.07
N PRO A 137 -30.72 0.90 -16.42
CA PRO A 137 -31.33 -0.25 -17.07
C PRO A 137 -32.54 -0.61 -16.24
N ALA A 138 -33.71 -0.66 -16.90
CA ALA A 138 -34.94 -1.06 -16.22
C ALA A 138 -34.59 -2.35 -15.47
N PRO A 139 -34.87 -2.46 -14.17
CA PRO A 139 -34.34 -3.54 -13.35
C PRO A 139 -34.74 -4.84 -14.03
N GLU A 140 -33.75 -5.51 -14.66
CA GLU A 140 -33.93 -6.86 -15.14
C GLU A 140 -34.37 -7.61 -13.91
N ALA A 141 -35.63 -8.07 -13.95
CA ALA A 141 -36.29 -8.65 -12.79
C ALA A 141 -35.33 -9.71 -12.27
N MET A 142 -34.75 -9.46 -11.09
CA MET A 142 -33.68 -10.30 -10.52
C MET A 142 -34.12 -11.72 -10.72
N ALA A 143 -33.40 -12.45 -11.57
CA ALA A 143 -33.67 -13.86 -11.80
C ALA A 143 -33.71 -14.49 -10.42
N GLN A 144 -34.90 -14.95 -10.00
CA GLN A 144 -35.08 -15.46 -8.65
C GLN A 144 -33.99 -16.52 -8.48
N PRO A 145 -33.21 -16.48 -7.37
CA PRO A 145 -32.10 -17.40 -7.22
C PRO A 145 -32.67 -18.81 -7.31
N MET A 146 -32.35 -19.51 -8.41
CA MET A 146 -32.80 -20.88 -8.62
C MET A 146 -32.43 -21.67 -7.38
N SER A 147 -33.42 -22.38 -6.84
CA SER A 147 -33.21 -23.16 -5.63
C SER A 147 -32.11 -24.18 -5.89
N LEU A 148 -31.33 -24.54 -4.85
CA LEU A 148 -30.27 -25.55 -5.01
C LEU A 148 -30.80 -26.89 -5.55
N GLN A 149 -32.11 -27.16 -5.40
CA GLN A 149 -32.78 -28.34 -5.94
C GLN A 149 -32.96 -28.28 -7.47
N GLU A 150 -33.20 -27.11 -8.05
CA GLU A 150 -33.31 -26.92 -9.51
C GLU A 150 -31.95 -27.01 -10.21
N VAL A 151 -30.85 -26.69 -9.50
CA VAL A 151 -29.48 -26.75 -10.04
C VAL A 151 -28.87 -28.16 -9.97
N LEU A 152 -29.22 -28.96 -8.95
CA LEU A 152 -28.58 -30.26 -8.67
C LEU A 152 -29.46 -31.48 -8.96
N GLY A 153 -30.77 -31.31 -9.16
CA GLY A 153 -31.69 -32.40 -9.47
C GLY A 153 -31.65 -33.55 -8.44
N ALA A 154 -31.78 -34.78 -8.94
CA ALA A 154 -31.82 -35.99 -8.11
C ALA A 154 -30.48 -36.40 -7.46
N ALA A 155 -29.43 -35.57 -7.54
CA ALA A 155 -28.10 -35.86 -6.98
C ALA A 155 -27.90 -35.41 -5.51
N MET A 156 -28.96 -34.93 -4.82
CA MET A 156 -28.91 -34.71 -3.38
C MET A 156 -29.03 -36.04 -2.61
N PRO A 157 -28.10 -36.38 -1.70
CA PRO A 157 -28.35 -37.43 -0.72
C PRO A 157 -29.47 -37.02 0.23
N GLU A 158 -30.34 -37.97 0.59
CA GLU A 158 -31.45 -37.70 1.52
C GLU A 158 -30.91 -37.23 2.88
N ARG A 159 -31.53 -36.18 3.44
CA ARG A 159 -31.10 -35.57 4.71
C ARG A 159 -31.31 -36.53 5.87
N SER A 160 -30.28 -36.74 6.68
CA SER A 160 -30.40 -37.51 7.93
C SER A 160 -31.33 -36.84 8.93
N ALA A 161 -32.06 -37.66 9.70
CA ALA A 161 -33.03 -37.18 10.70
C ALA A 161 -32.40 -36.29 11.78
N GLU A 162 -31.11 -36.46 12.06
CA GLU A 162 -30.33 -35.67 13.03
C GLU A 162 -30.24 -34.18 12.65
N SER A 163 -30.14 -33.87 11.35
CA SER A 163 -30.09 -32.48 10.86
C SER A 163 -31.41 -31.73 11.13
N ILE A 164 -32.54 -32.45 11.11
CA ILE A 164 -33.88 -31.91 11.37
C ILE A 164 -34.10 -31.70 12.88
N ALA A 165 -33.53 -32.56 13.72
CA ALA A 165 -33.58 -32.41 15.18
C ALA A 165 -32.80 -31.16 15.63
N PHE A 166 -31.57 -30.98 15.15
CA PHE A 166 -30.70 -29.85 15.52
C PHE A 166 -31.32 -28.48 15.20
N GLN A 167 -32.00 -28.33 14.05
CA GLN A 167 -32.70 -27.08 13.72
C GLN A 167 -33.91 -26.79 14.62
N ARG A 168 -34.62 -27.81 15.12
CA ARG A 168 -35.74 -27.62 16.06
C ARG A 168 -35.27 -27.19 17.45
N GLU A 169 -34.08 -27.62 17.85
CA GLU A 169 -33.45 -27.24 19.12
C GLU A 169 -32.89 -25.80 19.04
N ALA A 170 -32.30 -25.41 17.91
CA ALA A 170 -31.81 -24.05 17.66
C ALA A 170 -32.91 -23.00 17.45
N ALA A 171 -34.16 -23.39 17.20
CA ALA A 171 -35.27 -22.48 16.88
C ALA A 171 -36.08 -21.97 18.09
N GLN A 172 -35.73 -22.34 19.32
CA GLN A 172 -36.45 -21.87 20.51
C GLN A 172 -35.87 -20.54 21.05
N PRO A 173 -36.66 -19.46 21.12
CA PRO A 173 -36.17 -18.17 21.63
C PRO A 173 -36.10 -18.15 23.16
N MET A 174 -34.89 -18.13 23.72
CA MET A 174 -34.68 -17.98 25.17
C MET A 174 -35.23 -16.64 25.68
N HIS A 175 -36.34 -16.69 26.42
CA HIS A 175 -36.86 -15.54 27.16
C HIS A 175 -36.04 -15.31 28.43
N GLY A 176 -35.42 -14.14 28.54
CA GLY A 176 -34.65 -13.74 29.72
C GLY A 176 -35.56 -13.34 30.89
N ALA A 177 -35.56 -14.14 31.95
CA ALA A 177 -36.17 -13.79 33.23
C ALA A 177 -35.11 -13.25 34.20
N ARG A 178 -35.13 -11.93 34.41
CA ARG A 178 -34.33 -11.20 35.40
C ARG A 178 -34.64 -11.70 36.82
N ARG A 179 -33.63 -12.16 37.57
CA ARG A 179 -33.72 -12.27 39.04
C ARG A 179 -32.38 -12.06 39.73
N GLU A 180 -32.45 -11.44 40.90
CA GLU A 180 -31.32 -10.87 41.63
C GLU A 180 -30.52 -11.92 42.40
N ARG A 181 -29.26 -11.59 42.71
CA ARG A 181 -28.41 -12.39 43.61
C ARG A 181 -28.63 -11.96 45.05
N SER A 182 -29.14 -12.88 45.87
CA SER A 182 -28.96 -12.86 47.33
C SER A 182 -28.68 -14.28 47.83
N ALA A 183 -27.49 -14.50 48.38
CA ALA A 183 -27.19 -15.61 49.28
C ALA A 183 -27.64 -15.23 50.73
N PRO A 184 -27.55 -16.07 51.77
CA PRO A 184 -26.90 -17.40 51.83
C PRO A 184 -27.65 -18.49 52.66
N VAL A 185 -26.98 -19.63 52.84
CA VAL A 185 -27.21 -20.71 53.86
C VAL A 185 -28.44 -21.61 53.67
N GLY A 186 -28.21 -22.93 53.73
CA GLY A 186 -29.27 -23.94 53.85
C GLY A 186 -28.78 -25.37 53.60
N VAL A 187 -28.32 -26.07 54.64
CA VAL A 187 -28.08 -27.52 54.60
C VAL A 187 -29.40 -28.25 54.86
N VAL A 188 -29.85 -29.10 53.94
CA VAL A 188 -30.88 -30.12 54.19
C VAL A 188 -30.54 -31.41 53.43
N VAL A 189 -30.73 -32.54 54.10
CA VAL A 189 -30.57 -33.92 53.61
C VAL A 189 -31.96 -34.57 53.49
N ALA A 190 -32.21 -35.31 52.40
CA ALA A 190 -33.20 -36.40 52.19
C ALA A 190 -33.49 -36.49 50.68
N ASP A 191 -33.50 -37.61 49.94
CA ASP A 191 -33.91 -39.02 50.10
C ASP A 191 -35.21 -39.35 49.32
N ALA A 192 -35.08 -40.24 48.33
CA ALA A 192 -36.07 -41.07 47.60
C ALA A 192 -35.43 -41.50 46.26
N VAL A 193 -34.91 -42.71 45.98
CA VAL A 193 -35.19 -44.12 46.36
C VAL A 193 -36.34 -44.77 45.57
N ILE A 194 -36.10 -46.05 45.19
CA ILE A 194 -36.96 -47.03 44.46
C ILE A 194 -36.98 -46.86 42.94
N GLY A 195 -36.69 -47.88 42.10
CA GLY A 195 -36.28 -49.29 42.29
C GLY A 195 -36.03 -49.92 40.89
N SER A 196 -35.71 -51.20 40.65
CA SER A 196 -35.37 -52.39 41.47
C SER A 196 -34.98 -53.50 40.44
N LEU A 197 -33.92 -54.30 40.58
CA LEU A 197 -33.84 -55.67 41.15
C LEU A 197 -32.39 -56.17 40.82
N ALA A 198 -31.59 -56.79 41.70
CA ALA A 198 -31.71 -58.13 42.31
C ALA A 198 -31.81 -59.26 41.26
N ARG A 199 -30.99 -60.33 41.22
CA ARG A 199 -30.19 -61.06 42.23
C ARG A 199 -29.18 -62.00 41.53
N TRP A 200 -27.98 -62.19 42.08
CA TRP A 200 -27.49 -63.52 42.48
C TRP A 200 -26.36 -63.43 43.53
N PHE A 201 -26.26 -64.46 44.38
CA PHE A 201 -25.36 -64.59 45.55
C PHE A 201 -23.93 -64.99 45.08
N GLY A 202 -22.83 -64.93 45.83
CA GLY A 202 -22.46 -64.55 47.21
C GLY A 202 -20.90 -64.64 47.31
N VAL A 203 -20.17 -64.79 48.43
CA VAL A 203 -20.37 -64.86 49.89
C VAL A 203 -19.10 -64.22 50.55
N LYS A 204 -18.97 -64.14 51.89
CA LYS A 204 -17.85 -63.54 52.66
C LYS A 204 -17.39 -64.53 53.78
N PRO A 205 -16.29 -64.31 54.56
CA PRO A 205 -14.87 -64.53 54.21
C PRO A 205 -14.07 -65.40 55.25
N VAL A 206 -12.72 -65.49 55.08
CA VAL A 206 -11.66 -65.84 56.07
C VAL A 206 -11.59 -67.27 56.66
N ALA A 207 -10.43 -67.94 56.49
CA ALA A 207 -9.66 -68.65 57.55
C ALA A 207 -8.27 -69.12 57.05
N ASP A 208 -7.33 -69.33 57.98
CA ASP A 208 -5.93 -69.76 57.80
C ASP A 208 -5.75 -71.20 57.26
N GLY A 209 -4.58 -71.50 56.67
CA GLY A 209 -4.21 -72.89 56.34
C GLY A 209 -2.95 -73.08 55.47
N GLY A 210 -1.78 -73.13 56.13
CA GLY A 210 -0.43 -73.48 55.66
C GLY A 210 -0.18 -74.32 54.39
N GLY A 211 1.01 -74.12 53.81
CA GLY A 211 1.87 -75.23 53.39
C GLY A 211 2.10 -75.47 51.89
N ALA A 212 3.14 -74.84 51.34
CA ALA A 212 4.06 -75.36 50.32
C ALA A 212 3.52 -76.16 49.10
N GLY A 213 3.54 -75.52 47.93
CA GLY A 213 3.48 -76.20 46.62
C GLY A 213 3.99 -75.29 45.51
N GLN A 214 5.24 -75.46 45.06
CA GLN A 214 5.84 -74.64 44.00
C GLN A 214 5.19 -74.91 42.64
N ALA A 215 4.59 -73.88 42.03
CA ALA A 215 4.32 -73.82 40.59
C ALA A 215 5.15 -72.70 39.96
N ARG A 216 5.82 -73.00 38.84
CA ARG A 216 6.81 -72.12 38.20
C ARG A 216 6.20 -70.79 37.73
N GLN A 217 6.82 -69.67 38.12
CA GLN A 217 6.60 -68.38 37.49
C GLN A 217 7.18 -68.35 36.07
N ALA A 218 6.43 -67.82 35.11
CA ALA A 218 7.01 -67.30 33.87
C ALA A 218 7.65 -65.93 34.15
N PRO A 219 8.80 -65.58 33.54
CA PRO A 219 9.48 -64.32 33.82
C PRO A 219 8.68 -63.13 33.25
N PRO A 220 8.49 -62.03 34.01
CA PRO A 220 7.90 -60.81 33.48
C PRO A 220 8.86 -60.13 32.48
N GLY A 221 8.28 -59.54 31.43
CA GLY A 221 9.02 -58.90 30.34
C GLY A 221 9.84 -57.68 30.75
N PRO A 222 10.79 -57.22 29.90
CA PRO A 222 11.76 -56.17 30.25
C PRO A 222 11.12 -54.82 30.63
N LEU A 223 9.95 -54.49 30.09
CA LEU A 223 9.19 -53.28 30.46
C LEU A 223 8.68 -53.30 31.91
N ALA A 224 8.27 -54.46 32.43
CA ALA A 224 7.74 -54.57 33.79
C ALA A 224 8.81 -54.34 34.87
N ARG A 225 10.08 -54.67 34.57
CA ARG A 225 11.23 -54.40 35.46
C ARG A 225 11.64 -52.92 35.48
N LEU A 226 11.49 -52.23 34.34
CA LEU A 226 11.74 -50.79 34.23
C LEU A 226 10.69 -49.95 34.99
N LEU A 227 9.43 -50.41 35.03
CA LEU A 227 8.36 -49.76 35.78
C LEU A 227 8.53 -49.88 37.31
N SER A 228 9.04 -51.01 37.81
CA SER A 228 9.34 -51.15 39.26
C SER A 228 10.47 -50.23 39.74
N ASP A 229 11.49 -49.98 38.90
CA ASP A 229 12.59 -49.06 39.22
C ASP A 229 12.12 -47.59 39.22
N TRP A 230 11.11 -47.25 38.42
CA TRP A 230 10.52 -45.91 38.37
C TRP A 230 9.70 -45.60 39.63
N ALA A 231 8.92 -46.58 40.12
CA ALA A 231 8.14 -46.46 41.35
C ALA A 231 9.00 -46.20 42.60
N LEU A 232 10.21 -46.76 42.66
CA LEU A 232 11.15 -46.54 43.77
C LEU A 232 11.88 -45.19 43.70
N ARG A 233 12.05 -44.60 42.52
CA ARG A 233 12.69 -43.28 42.35
C ARG A 233 11.76 -42.10 42.62
N LEU A 234 10.45 -42.27 42.48
CA LEU A 234 9.46 -41.27 42.88
C LEU A 234 9.25 -41.17 44.40
N ALA A 235 9.75 -42.14 45.19
CA ALA A 235 9.63 -42.14 46.64
C ALA A 235 10.59 -41.19 47.36
N SER A 236 11.63 -40.66 46.70
CA SER A 236 12.68 -39.84 47.32
C SER A 236 12.59 -38.33 47.05
N ALA A 237 11.68 -37.87 46.18
CA ALA A 237 11.62 -36.48 45.72
C ALA A 237 10.30 -35.77 46.09
N THR A 238 10.03 -35.58 47.39
CA THR A 238 8.90 -34.72 47.82
C THR A 238 9.18 -33.89 49.06
N ARG A 239 9.23 -32.55 48.89
CA ARG A 239 8.46 -31.58 49.71
C ARG A 239 8.04 -30.42 48.80
N LEU A 240 6.71 -30.19 48.70
CA LEU A 240 6.00 -29.09 48.01
C LEU A 240 5.76 -29.20 46.48
N SER A 241 4.95 -30.18 46.03
CA SER A 241 4.17 -30.10 44.76
C SER A 241 2.95 -31.03 44.67
N THR A 242 2.67 -31.87 45.67
CA THR A 242 2.05 -33.19 45.48
C THR A 242 0.52 -33.30 45.44
N LEU A 243 -0.24 -32.20 45.49
CA LEU A 243 -1.72 -32.25 45.52
C LEU A 243 -2.43 -31.96 44.18
N LEU A 244 -1.74 -31.44 43.17
CA LEU A 244 -2.31 -31.27 41.82
C LEU A 244 -1.82 -32.32 40.79
N GLY A 245 -0.63 -32.89 40.97
CA GLY A 245 0.00 -33.75 39.95
C GLY A 245 -0.54 -35.17 39.81
N ARG A 246 -1.11 -35.79 40.85
CA ARG A 246 -1.45 -37.25 40.82
C ARG A 246 -2.44 -37.62 39.72
N ARG A 247 -3.58 -36.92 39.62
CA ARG A 247 -4.59 -37.19 38.57
C ARG A 247 -4.08 -36.92 37.15
N GLN A 248 -3.09 -36.03 36.99
CA GLN A 248 -2.46 -35.76 35.70
C GLN A 248 -1.46 -36.88 35.35
N ALA A 249 -0.70 -37.38 36.32
CA ALA A 249 0.16 -38.57 36.16
C ALA A 249 -0.65 -39.82 35.84
N ASP A 250 -1.76 -40.09 36.55
CA ASP A 250 -2.67 -41.21 36.29
C ASP A 250 -3.24 -41.13 34.85
N TYR A 251 -3.62 -39.94 34.39
CA TYR A 251 -4.11 -39.73 33.02
C TYR A 251 -3.02 -40.02 31.97
N LEU A 252 -1.79 -39.53 32.21
CA LEU A 252 -0.65 -39.74 31.31
C LEU A 252 -0.21 -41.21 31.26
N GLN A 253 -0.22 -41.92 32.40
CA GLN A 253 0.06 -43.35 32.46
C GLN A 253 -0.98 -44.16 31.68
N ASN A 254 -2.28 -43.95 31.94
CA ASN A 254 -3.35 -44.61 31.18
C ASN A 254 -3.25 -44.34 29.67
N MET A 255 -2.89 -43.12 29.26
CA MET A 255 -2.66 -42.78 27.84
C MET A 255 -1.45 -43.53 27.26
N LEU A 256 -0.32 -43.57 27.97
CA LEU A 256 0.87 -44.31 27.55
C LEU A 256 0.62 -45.82 27.47
N ASP A 257 -0.19 -46.37 28.38
CA ASP A 257 -0.60 -47.77 28.36
C ASP A 257 -1.53 -48.07 27.17
N MET A 258 -2.43 -47.16 26.77
CA MET A 258 -3.20 -47.31 25.53
C MET A 258 -2.28 -47.39 24.29
N PHE A 259 -1.24 -46.55 24.22
CA PHE A 259 -0.23 -46.62 23.17
C PHE A 259 0.60 -47.92 23.23
N ALA A 260 0.96 -48.39 24.42
CA ALA A 260 1.75 -49.62 24.60
C ALA A 260 0.96 -50.89 24.28
N ASN A 261 -0.35 -50.91 24.55
CA ASN A 261 -1.25 -52.03 24.28
C ASN A 261 -1.76 -52.08 22.83
N GLY A 262 -1.40 -51.10 21.99
CA GLY A 262 -1.75 -51.06 20.57
C GLY A 262 -3.14 -50.50 20.24
N ASP A 263 -3.89 -49.97 21.23
CA ASP A 263 -5.17 -49.30 20.98
C ASP A 263 -4.94 -47.86 20.50
N LEU A 264 -4.38 -47.74 19.29
CA LEU A 264 -4.06 -46.45 18.67
C LEU A 264 -5.30 -45.57 18.47
N ALA A 265 -6.48 -46.17 18.27
CA ALA A 265 -7.72 -45.42 18.03
C ALA A 265 -8.18 -44.66 19.29
N GLN A 266 -8.13 -45.28 20.47
CA GLN A 266 -8.40 -44.57 21.72
C GLN A 266 -7.22 -43.70 22.16
N ALA A 267 -5.98 -44.19 21.99
CA ALA A 267 -4.79 -43.45 22.40
C ALA A 267 -4.70 -42.05 21.74
N LEU A 268 -5.00 -41.94 20.44
CA LEU A 268 -5.00 -40.66 19.72
C LEU A 268 -6.11 -39.68 20.17
N ARG A 269 -7.24 -40.19 20.69
CA ARG A 269 -8.31 -39.36 21.25
C ARG A 269 -7.95 -38.80 22.62
N HIS A 270 -7.14 -39.51 23.38
CA HIS A 270 -6.64 -39.11 24.69
C HIS A 270 -5.32 -38.31 24.65
N ALA A 271 -4.59 -38.37 23.53
CA ALA A 271 -3.29 -37.73 23.35
C ALA A 271 -3.32 -36.20 23.51
N VAL A 272 -2.18 -35.64 23.96
CA VAL A 272 -2.00 -34.22 24.28
C VAL A 272 -0.85 -33.67 23.43
N PRO A 273 -0.99 -32.49 22.79
CA PRO A 273 0.09 -31.83 22.07
C PRO A 273 1.35 -31.61 22.93
N ILE A 274 2.53 -31.75 22.33
CA ILE A 274 3.81 -31.71 23.05
C ILE A 274 4.23 -30.30 23.53
N ASP A 275 3.68 -29.26 22.92
CA ASP A 275 3.83 -27.85 23.29
C ASP A 275 2.98 -27.48 24.52
N ALA A 276 1.79 -28.08 24.67
CA ALA A 276 0.98 -27.99 25.90
C ALA A 276 1.67 -28.64 27.13
N ILE A 277 2.86 -29.24 26.94
CA ILE A 277 3.70 -29.86 27.97
C ILE A 277 5.01 -29.07 28.20
N GLY A 278 5.35 -28.15 27.29
CA GLY A 278 6.55 -27.30 27.37
C GLY A 278 6.31 -26.03 28.21
N GLY A 279 6.90 -25.97 29.40
CA GLY A 279 6.71 -24.84 30.32
C GLY A 279 7.33 -23.52 29.82
N GLY A 280 6.49 -22.59 29.36
CA GLY A 280 6.87 -21.20 29.09
C GLY A 280 5.72 -20.23 29.34
N ALA A 281 5.80 -19.44 30.42
CA ALA A 281 4.93 -18.30 30.82
C ALA A 281 3.39 -18.46 30.77
N ALA A 282 2.86 -19.64 30.43
CA ALA A 282 1.42 -19.88 30.30
C ALA A 282 0.73 -20.09 31.66
N ARG A 283 -0.57 -19.75 31.73
CA ARG A 283 -1.39 -20.03 32.92
C ARG A 283 -1.54 -21.55 33.11
N PRO A 284 -1.33 -22.10 34.31
CA PRO A 284 -1.39 -23.53 34.56
C PRO A 284 -2.82 -24.08 34.37
N ALA A 285 -2.94 -25.24 33.73
CA ALA A 285 -4.21 -25.93 33.53
C ALA A 285 -4.75 -26.50 34.85
N LEU A 286 -5.87 -25.95 35.36
CA LEU A 286 -6.56 -26.43 36.58
C LEU A 286 -7.55 -27.59 36.33
N GLY A 287 -7.38 -28.35 35.23
CA GLY A 287 -8.25 -29.46 34.87
C GLY A 287 -7.51 -30.58 34.11
N THR A 288 -8.08 -31.79 34.11
CA THR A 288 -7.59 -32.92 33.32
C THR A 288 -8.06 -32.80 31.86
N PRO A 289 -7.22 -33.16 30.86
CA PRO A 289 -7.65 -33.20 29.46
C PRO A 289 -8.87 -34.11 29.27
N ARG A 290 -9.75 -33.76 28.33
CA ARG A 290 -10.90 -34.58 27.93
C ARG A 290 -10.61 -35.28 26.59
N PRO A 291 -11.08 -36.53 26.39
CA PRO A 291 -10.93 -37.20 25.10
C PRO A 291 -11.63 -36.42 23.98
N ARG A 292 -10.95 -36.36 22.82
CA ARG A 292 -11.43 -35.67 21.62
C ARG A 292 -12.44 -36.55 20.86
N THR A 293 -13.53 -35.95 20.39
CA THR A 293 -14.59 -36.64 19.61
C THR A 293 -14.26 -36.76 18.12
N SER A 294 -13.33 -35.96 17.60
CA SER A 294 -12.88 -35.97 16.20
C SER A 294 -11.38 -35.64 16.09
N LEU A 295 -10.69 -36.24 15.12
CA LEU A 295 -9.26 -36.02 14.84
C LEU A 295 -9.06 -34.87 13.83
N THR A 296 -9.63 -33.71 14.13
CA THR A 296 -9.47 -32.49 13.31
C THR A 296 -8.22 -31.73 13.74
N ILE A 297 -7.34 -31.43 12.79
CA ILE A 297 -6.12 -30.64 13.03
C ILE A 297 -6.51 -29.18 13.26
N SER A 298 -6.00 -28.57 14.33
CA SER A 298 -6.21 -27.17 14.66
C SER A 298 -4.98 -26.33 14.31
N GLY A 299 -5.18 -25.05 13.99
CA GLY A 299 -4.07 -24.11 13.83
C GLY A 299 -3.38 -23.81 15.17
N PRO A 300 -2.15 -23.23 15.15
CA PRO A 300 -1.41 -22.90 16.35
C PRO A 300 -2.23 -21.97 17.27
N SER A 301 -2.39 -22.36 18.54
CA SER A 301 -3.24 -21.65 19.49
C SER A 301 -2.41 -20.74 20.42
N PRO A 302 -2.62 -19.42 20.42
CA PRO A 302 -1.86 -18.47 21.25
C PRO A 302 -2.22 -18.51 22.75
N ALA A 303 -3.01 -19.51 23.20
CA ALA A 303 -3.51 -19.60 24.58
C ALA A 303 -3.56 -21.03 25.12
N ALA A 304 -2.62 -21.90 24.72
CA ALA A 304 -2.50 -23.23 25.31
C ALA A 304 -2.12 -23.17 26.81
N THR A 305 -2.94 -23.75 27.69
CA THR A 305 -2.62 -23.90 29.11
C THR A 305 -1.60 -25.02 29.31
N ALA A 306 -0.38 -24.68 29.73
CA ALA A 306 0.69 -25.66 29.89
C ALA A 306 0.52 -26.56 31.12
N ILE A 307 0.86 -27.83 30.97
CA ILE A 307 1.10 -28.79 32.05
C ILE A 307 2.62 -28.86 32.26
N GLY A 308 3.13 -28.37 33.40
CA GLY A 308 4.55 -28.43 33.70
C GLY A 308 4.99 -29.87 34.01
N LEU A 309 5.75 -30.49 33.11
CA LEU A 309 6.29 -31.84 33.24
C LEU A 309 7.81 -31.83 33.00
N ASP A 310 8.52 -32.82 33.55
CA ASP A 310 9.98 -32.93 33.40
C ASP A 310 10.40 -33.19 31.95
N SER A 311 11.60 -32.71 31.60
CA SER A 311 12.21 -32.84 30.26
C SER A 311 12.21 -34.28 29.75
N ASP A 312 12.51 -35.25 30.62
CA ASP A 312 12.68 -36.65 30.27
C ASP A 312 11.35 -37.29 29.85
N LEU A 313 10.24 -36.89 30.49
CA LEU A 313 8.89 -37.34 30.12
C LEU A 313 8.47 -36.76 28.76
N SER A 314 8.83 -35.50 28.46
CA SER A 314 8.58 -34.90 27.15
C SER A 314 9.32 -35.63 26.02
N ALA A 315 10.56 -36.06 26.28
CA ALA A 315 11.36 -36.86 25.34
C ALA A 315 10.77 -38.25 25.12
N GLN A 316 10.29 -38.90 26.20
CA GLN A 316 9.61 -40.19 26.12
C GLN A 316 8.30 -40.12 25.33
N LEU A 317 7.47 -39.09 25.56
CA LEU A 317 6.24 -38.85 24.78
C LEU A 317 6.53 -38.62 23.30
N ARG A 318 7.56 -37.82 22.97
CA ARG A 318 8.01 -37.62 21.58
C ARG A 318 8.39 -38.95 20.92
N ALA A 319 9.12 -39.81 21.62
CA ALA A 319 9.49 -41.14 21.12
C ALA A 319 8.28 -42.07 20.92
N THR A 320 7.29 -42.04 21.83
CA THR A 320 6.02 -42.77 21.69
C THR A 320 5.27 -42.32 20.44
N TYR A 321 5.00 -41.01 20.30
CA TYR A 321 4.29 -40.47 19.13
C TYR A 321 5.02 -40.75 17.83
N ARG A 322 6.36 -40.71 17.80
CA ARG A 322 7.17 -41.06 16.61
C ARG A 322 6.95 -42.51 16.19
N ARG A 323 6.98 -43.46 17.13
CA ARG A 323 6.69 -44.89 16.85
C ARG A 323 5.26 -45.11 16.41
N SER A 324 4.28 -44.40 16.98
CA SER A 324 2.89 -44.47 16.55
C SER A 324 2.70 -43.95 15.12
N PHE A 325 3.37 -42.86 14.75
CA PHE A 325 3.43 -42.41 13.36
C PHE A 325 4.02 -43.49 12.42
N GLU A 326 5.18 -44.06 12.77
CA GLU A 326 5.82 -45.13 11.99
C GLU A 326 4.96 -46.40 11.89
N GLN A 327 4.07 -46.65 12.85
CA GLN A 327 3.10 -47.75 12.79
C GLN A 327 1.92 -47.41 11.88
N LEU A 328 1.30 -46.24 12.04
CA LEU A 328 0.18 -45.80 11.22
C LEU A 328 0.57 -45.68 9.73
N ASP A 329 1.80 -45.25 9.43
CA ASP A 329 2.33 -45.23 8.06
C ASP A 329 2.44 -46.64 7.45
N ARG A 330 2.92 -47.62 8.22
CA ARG A 330 2.97 -49.05 7.81
C ARG A 330 1.58 -49.66 7.65
N GLU A 331 0.60 -49.22 8.43
CA GLU A 331 -0.80 -49.62 8.34
C GLU A 331 -1.57 -48.90 7.21
N GLY A 332 -0.96 -47.91 6.52
CA GLY A 332 -1.61 -47.11 5.49
C GLY A 332 -2.62 -46.08 6.01
N ARG A 333 -2.63 -45.83 7.33
CA ARG A 333 -3.55 -44.93 8.04
C ARG A 333 -3.05 -43.49 7.99
N ILE A 334 -3.11 -42.93 6.78
CA ILE A 334 -2.51 -41.63 6.43
C ILE A 334 -3.08 -40.49 7.27
N ASP A 335 -4.40 -40.39 7.42
CA ASP A 335 -5.04 -39.25 8.08
C ASP A 335 -4.68 -39.19 9.58
N GLU A 336 -4.63 -40.35 10.26
CA GLU A 336 -4.17 -40.44 11.65
C GLU A 336 -2.66 -40.20 11.79
N ALA A 337 -1.84 -40.69 10.86
CA ALA A 337 -0.39 -40.43 10.83
C ALA A 337 -0.10 -38.93 10.69
N VAL A 338 -0.87 -38.23 9.85
CA VAL A 338 -0.78 -36.77 9.67
C VAL A 338 -1.22 -36.03 10.93
N TYR A 339 -2.30 -36.46 11.57
CA TYR A 339 -2.73 -35.90 12.86
C TYR A 339 -1.64 -36.04 13.93
N VAL A 340 -0.95 -37.19 14.02
CA VAL A 340 0.19 -37.35 14.93
C VAL A 340 1.31 -36.34 14.64
N LEU A 341 1.68 -36.15 13.37
CA LEU A 341 2.73 -35.21 13.00
C LEU A 341 2.32 -33.74 13.23
N ALA A 342 1.13 -33.34 12.77
CA ALA A 342 0.69 -31.95 12.79
C ALA A 342 0.23 -31.47 14.17
N GLU A 343 -0.59 -32.27 14.86
CA GLU A 343 -1.29 -31.84 16.08
C GLU A 343 -0.56 -32.31 17.36
N LEU A 344 -0.05 -33.54 17.40
CA LEU A 344 0.59 -34.09 18.61
C LEU A 344 2.07 -33.74 18.72
N LEU A 345 2.81 -33.90 17.61
CA LEU A 345 4.24 -33.59 17.53
C LEU A 345 4.54 -32.13 17.15
N GLN A 346 3.55 -31.38 16.66
CA GLN A 346 3.70 -30.00 16.17
C GLN A 346 4.75 -29.85 15.03
N CYS A 347 4.91 -30.90 14.23
CA CYS A 347 5.83 -30.97 13.09
C CYS A 347 5.11 -30.66 11.75
N GLY A 348 4.53 -29.46 11.61
CA GLY A 348 3.71 -29.06 10.45
C GLY A 348 4.35 -29.29 9.08
N LEU A 349 5.62 -28.89 8.91
CA LEU A 349 6.36 -29.10 7.66
C LEU A 349 6.54 -30.60 7.34
N GLU A 350 6.74 -31.44 8.36
CA GLU A 350 6.88 -32.88 8.19
C GLU A 350 5.54 -33.53 7.82
N ALA A 351 4.44 -33.11 8.45
CA ALA A 351 3.08 -33.56 8.12
C ALA A 351 2.71 -33.23 6.67
N VAL A 352 3.00 -32.01 6.20
CA VAL A 352 2.79 -31.58 4.82
C VAL A 352 3.70 -32.34 3.84
N THR A 353 4.97 -32.55 4.20
CA THR A 353 5.91 -33.35 3.38
C THR A 353 5.48 -34.82 3.30
N TYR A 354 4.88 -35.36 4.36
CA TYR A 354 4.34 -36.71 4.39
C TYR A 354 3.11 -36.85 3.48
N LEU A 355 2.16 -35.91 3.54
CA LEU A 355 1.03 -35.86 2.61
C LEU A 355 1.48 -35.74 1.15
N GLU A 356 2.50 -34.92 0.88
CA GLU A 356 3.09 -34.77 -0.46
C GLU A 356 3.69 -36.09 -0.98
N LYS A 357 4.40 -36.84 -0.14
CA LYS A 357 4.92 -38.19 -0.46
C LYS A 357 3.83 -39.23 -0.69
N LYS A 358 2.62 -39.01 -0.17
CA LYS A 358 1.43 -39.85 -0.37
C LYS A 358 0.51 -39.29 -1.46
N GLU A 359 0.96 -38.30 -2.23
CA GLU A 359 0.22 -37.65 -3.34
C GLU A 359 -1.11 -37.00 -2.91
N ARG A 360 -1.29 -36.76 -1.60
CA ARG A 360 -2.48 -36.12 -1.00
C ARG A 360 -2.42 -34.60 -1.08
N TYR A 361 -2.18 -34.05 -2.28
CA TYR A 361 -1.85 -32.62 -2.46
C TYR A 361 -2.94 -31.66 -1.94
N LEU A 362 -4.22 -32.00 -2.08
CA LEU A 362 -5.32 -31.17 -1.56
C LEU A 362 -5.29 -31.04 -0.03
N GLN A 363 -5.13 -32.17 0.68
CA GLN A 363 -4.97 -32.18 2.14
C GLN A 363 -3.69 -31.44 2.55
N ALA A 364 -2.60 -31.62 1.80
CA ALA A 364 -1.32 -30.94 2.05
C ALA A 364 -1.46 -29.42 1.94
N ALA A 365 -2.19 -28.92 0.93
CA ALA A 365 -2.40 -27.50 0.69
C ALA A 365 -3.30 -26.86 1.77
N GLN A 366 -4.36 -27.56 2.19
CA GLN A 366 -5.23 -27.15 3.30
C GLN A 366 -4.46 -27.10 4.63
N LEU A 367 -3.62 -28.11 4.90
CA LEU A 367 -2.79 -28.17 6.09
C LEU A 367 -1.70 -27.09 6.10
N ALA A 368 -1.05 -26.83 4.95
CA ALA A 368 -0.01 -25.81 4.83
C ALA A 368 -0.50 -24.40 5.20
N ALA A 369 -1.76 -24.06 4.88
CA ALA A 369 -2.39 -22.81 5.30
C ALA A 369 -2.74 -22.78 6.79
N THR A 370 -3.02 -23.94 7.40
CA THR A 370 -3.40 -24.07 8.82
C THR A 370 -2.19 -24.02 9.76
N VAL A 371 -1.02 -24.52 9.31
CA VAL A 371 0.23 -24.54 10.08
C VAL A 371 1.22 -23.46 9.60
N GLU A 372 0.69 -22.39 8.98
CA GLU A 372 1.42 -21.17 8.60
C GLU A 372 2.76 -21.40 7.87
N LEU A 373 2.81 -22.41 6.99
CA LEU A 373 3.98 -22.62 6.14
C LEU A 373 4.14 -21.47 5.13
N ALA A 374 5.38 -21.25 4.68
CA ALA A 374 5.71 -20.22 3.71
C ALA A 374 4.73 -20.24 2.51
N PRO A 375 4.09 -19.12 2.11
CA PRO A 375 2.95 -19.16 1.19
C PRO A 375 3.28 -19.78 -0.17
N ALA A 376 4.52 -19.62 -0.65
CA ALA A 376 5.03 -20.28 -1.85
C ALA A 376 4.88 -21.83 -1.83
N VAL A 377 4.96 -22.47 -0.65
CA VAL A 377 4.70 -23.91 -0.47
C VAL A 377 3.21 -24.21 -0.64
N ALA A 378 2.33 -23.41 -0.04
CA ALA A 378 0.88 -23.57 -0.20
C ALA A 378 0.46 -23.37 -1.65
N VAL A 379 0.96 -22.33 -2.34
CA VAL A 379 0.71 -22.07 -3.77
C VAL A 379 1.11 -23.28 -4.61
N ARG A 380 2.32 -23.82 -4.41
CA ARG A 380 2.80 -25.02 -5.10
C ARG A 380 1.88 -26.23 -4.87
N LEU A 381 1.43 -26.45 -3.63
CA LEU A 381 0.56 -27.59 -3.29
C LEU A 381 -0.84 -27.45 -3.88
N TRP A 382 -1.41 -26.23 -3.94
CA TRP A 382 -2.66 -25.97 -4.65
C TRP A 382 -2.54 -26.23 -6.16
N VAL A 383 -1.41 -25.83 -6.77
CA VAL A 383 -1.11 -26.15 -8.18
C VAL A 383 -1.03 -27.67 -8.39
N LEU A 384 -0.32 -28.41 -7.53
CA LEU A 384 -0.22 -29.88 -7.61
C LEU A 384 -1.56 -30.59 -7.32
N ALA A 385 -2.47 -29.96 -6.58
CA ALA A 385 -3.84 -30.43 -6.38
C ALA A 385 -4.77 -30.15 -7.58
N GLY A 386 -4.27 -29.48 -8.64
CA GLY A 386 -5.04 -29.11 -9.83
C GLY A 386 -5.84 -27.80 -9.70
N ASP A 387 -5.86 -27.17 -8.52
CA ASP A 387 -6.59 -25.92 -8.27
C ASP A 387 -5.67 -24.70 -8.44
N ILE A 388 -5.42 -24.37 -9.71
CA ILE A 388 -4.59 -23.23 -10.08
C ILE A 388 -5.25 -21.89 -9.73
N GLU A 389 -6.58 -21.82 -9.68
CA GLU A 389 -7.30 -20.59 -9.32
C GLU A 389 -7.05 -20.24 -7.85
N ARG A 390 -7.17 -21.21 -6.95
CA ARG A 390 -6.85 -21.04 -5.53
C ARG A 390 -5.38 -20.74 -5.31
N ALA A 391 -4.48 -21.39 -6.06
CA ALA A 391 -3.06 -21.07 -6.03
C ALA A 391 -2.78 -19.61 -6.43
N VAL A 392 -3.40 -19.13 -7.50
CA VAL A 392 -3.30 -17.73 -7.98
C VAL A 392 -3.88 -16.75 -6.95
N GLN A 393 -5.01 -17.06 -6.31
CA GLN A 393 -5.57 -16.23 -5.22
C GLN A 393 -4.58 -16.08 -4.05
N VAL A 394 -4.01 -17.20 -3.58
CA VAL A 394 -3.02 -17.19 -2.48
C VAL A 394 -1.75 -16.44 -2.90
N ALA A 395 -1.25 -16.67 -4.12
CA ALA A 395 -0.06 -16.00 -4.64
C ALA A 395 -0.26 -14.48 -4.82
N ARG A 396 -1.43 -14.03 -5.26
CA ARG A 396 -1.80 -12.59 -5.30
C ARG A 396 -1.84 -11.98 -3.90
N LEU A 397 -2.46 -12.66 -2.93
CA LEU A 397 -2.63 -12.14 -1.58
C LEU A 397 -1.30 -11.88 -0.86
N HIS A 398 -0.32 -12.78 -1.05
CA HIS A 398 1.01 -12.75 -0.42
C HIS A 398 2.11 -12.15 -1.33
N ASN A 399 1.82 -11.93 -2.61
CA ASN A 399 2.77 -11.52 -3.65
C ASN A 399 3.93 -12.52 -3.92
N ASP A 400 3.69 -13.82 -3.69
CA ASP A 400 4.72 -14.88 -3.62
C ASP A 400 4.90 -15.72 -4.90
N PHE A 401 4.56 -15.17 -6.07
CA PHE A 401 4.66 -15.90 -7.34
C PHE A 401 6.08 -16.36 -7.70
N ASP A 402 7.11 -15.51 -7.56
CA ASP A 402 8.49 -15.86 -7.94
C ASP A 402 8.99 -17.09 -7.14
N ALA A 403 8.81 -17.05 -5.82
CA ALA A 403 9.18 -18.15 -4.93
C ALA A 403 8.43 -19.45 -5.29
N ALA A 404 7.11 -19.37 -5.55
CA ALA A 404 6.32 -20.54 -5.93
C ALA A 404 6.74 -21.13 -7.29
N VAL A 405 7.02 -20.28 -8.29
CA VAL A 405 7.52 -20.69 -9.62
C VAL A 405 8.88 -21.36 -9.49
N ARG A 406 9.83 -20.77 -8.74
CA ARG A 406 11.16 -21.39 -8.49
C ARG A 406 11.06 -22.75 -7.79
N LEU A 407 10.13 -22.92 -6.84
CA LEU A 407 9.89 -24.22 -6.19
C LEU A 407 9.34 -25.28 -7.15
N LEU A 408 8.54 -24.90 -8.16
CA LEU A 408 8.09 -25.81 -9.22
C LEU A 408 9.23 -26.11 -10.23
N GLU A 409 9.99 -25.09 -10.64
CA GLU A 409 11.09 -25.21 -11.62
C GLU A 409 12.24 -26.05 -11.09
N SER A 410 12.66 -25.86 -9.83
CA SER A 410 13.69 -26.67 -9.16
C SER A 410 13.36 -28.18 -9.07
N ARG A 411 12.09 -28.55 -9.28
CA ARG A 411 11.62 -29.94 -9.33
C ARG A 411 11.18 -30.38 -10.74
N ASN A 412 11.47 -29.57 -11.77
CA ASN A 412 11.07 -29.81 -13.17
C ASN A 412 9.55 -30.06 -13.36
N SER A 413 8.70 -29.42 -12.56
CA SER A 413 7.25 -29.59 -12.67
C SER A 413 6.69 -28.86 -13.90
N GLU A 414 5.91 -29.55 -14.72
CA GLU A 414 5.23 -28.98 -15.89
C GLU A 414 4.29 -27.81 -15.54
N HIS A 415 3.75 -27.78 -14.31
CA HIS A 415 2.86 -26.71 -13.85
C HIS A 415 3.56 -25.38 -13.58
N ALA A 416 4.91 -25.33 -13.63
CA ALA A 416 5.67 -24.08 -13.55
C ALA A 416 5.25 -23.08 -14.65
N ALA A 417 5.09 -23.55 -15.90
CA ALA A 417 4.78 -22.68 -17.03
C ALA A 417 3.36 -22.05 -16.96
N PRO A 418 2.29 -22.81 -16.62
CA PRO A 418 0.98 -22.24 -16.31
C PRO A 418 1.00 -21.17 -15.21
N LEU A 419 1.69 -21.42 -14.07
CA LEU A 419 1.77 -20.46 -12.98
C LEU A 419 2.56 -19.20 -13.38
N ARG A 420 3.68 -19.37 -14.09
CA ARG A 420 4.52 -18.29 -14.62
C ARG A 420 3.75 -17.38 -15.60
N ARG A 421 2.82 -17.93 -16.38
CA ARG A 421 1.90 -17.15 -17.22
C ARG A 421 0.92 -16.31 -16.38
N HIS A 422 0.26 -16.89 -15.37
CA HIS A 422 -0.64 -16.13 -14.49
C HIS A 422 0.09 -15.06 -13.66
N TRP A 423 1.36 -15.31 -13.31
CA TRP A 423 2.22 -14.29 -12.70
C TRP A 423 2.46 -13.10 -13.64
N ALA A 424 2.80 -13.36 -14.91
CA ALA A 424 2.97 -12.32 -15.92
C ALA A 424 1.67 -11.52 -16.17
N GLU A 425 0.53 -12.21 -16.25
CA GLU A 425 -0.80 -11.58 -16.36
C GLU A 425 -1.11 -10.66 -15.16
N TYR A 426 -0.79 -11.10 -13.94
CA TYR A 426 -0.95 -10.33 -12.71
C TYR A 426 -0.06 -9.07 -12.69
N LEU A 427 1.22 -9.20 -13.06
CA LEU A 427 2.14 -8.06 -13.16
C LEU A 427 1.70 -7.07 -14.26
N ALA A 428 1.23 -7.55 -15.40
CA ALA A 428 0.71 -6.70 -16.47
C ALA A 428 -0.56 -5.95 -16.03
N ALA A 429 -1.44 -6.60 -15.26
CA ALA A 429 -2.61 -5.96 -14.67
C ALA A 429 -2.21 -4.85 -13.68
N ARG A 430 -1.23 -5.10 -12.80
CA ARG A 430 -0.64 -4.08 -11.91
C ARG A 430 -0.01 -2.88 -12.66
N GLY A 431 0.38 -3.09 -13.92
CA GLY A 431 1.10 -2.10 -14.74
C GLY A 431 2.62 -2.28 -14.73
N ASP A 432 3.13 -3.33 -14.06
CA ASP A 432 4.55 -3.69 -13.98
C ASP A 432 5.00 -4.43 -15.25
N LEU A 433 4.84 -3.77 -16.41
CA LEU A 433 5.04 -4.40 -17.72
C LEU A 433 6.44 -5.01 -17.89
N ALA A 434 7.48 -4.38 -17.37
CA ALA A 434 8.85 -4.91 -17.43
C ALA A 434 8.97 -6.24 -16.67
N GLU A 435 8.49 -6.29 -15.43
CA GLU A 435 8.47 -7.51 -14.62
C GLU A 435 7.57 -8.59 -15.25
N ALA A 436 6.44 -8.21 -15.85
CA ALA A 436 5.55 -9.13 -16.55
C ALA A 436 6.24 -9.81 -17.76
N ILE A 437 7.04 -9.04 -18.50
CA ILE A 437 7.86 -9.55 -19.59
C ILE A 437 8.93 -10.50 -19.05
N ASP A 438 9.56 -10.17 -17.92
CA ASP A 438 10.59 -11.00 -17.29
C ASP A 438 10.04 -12.32 -16.76
N ALA A 439 8.84 -12.28 -16.18
CA ALA A 439 8.09 -13.46 -15.78
C ALA A 439 7.79 -14.37 -16.98
N ILE A 440 7.31 -13.83 -18.11
CA ILE A 440 6.94 -14.65 -19.28
C ILE A 440 8.14 -15.06 -20.16
N TRP A 441 9.26 -14.34 -20.13
CA TRP A 441 10.38 -14.52 -21.07
C TRP A 441 11.00 -15.94 -21.09
N PRO A 442 11.06 -16.72 -19.99
CA PRO A 442 11.50 -18.11 -20.05
C PRO A 442 10.59 -19.06 -20.83
N LEU A 443 9.43 -18.61 -21.33
CA LEU A 443 8.50 -19.40 -22.15
C LEU A 443 8.59 -18.99 -23.64
N PRO A 444 9.33 -19.71 -24.50
CA PRO A 444 9.60 -19.29 -25.88
C PRO A 444 8.35 -19.02 -26.72
N GLN A 445 7.29 -19.82 -26.49
CA GLN A 445 6.00 -19.69 -27.17
C GLN A 445 5.30 -18.33 -26.96
N HIS A 446 5.68 -17.57 -25.93
CA HIS A 446 5.09 -16.26 -25.60
C HIS A 446 6.00 -15.08 -25.97
N HIS A 447 7.19 -15.32 -26.56
CA HIS A 447 8.12 -14.25 -26.93
C HIS A 447 7.48 -13.21 -27.85
N SER A 448 6.74 -13.65 -28.88
CA SER A 448 6.04 -12.75 -29.82
C SER A 448 5.11 -11.75 -29.13
N LEU A 449 4.38 -12.19 -28.10
CA LEU A 449 3.48 -11.35 -27.31
C LEU A 449 4.25 -10.36 -26.44
N ALA A 450 5.28 -10.82 -25.72
CA ALA A 450 6.15 -9.96 -24.92
C ALA A 450 6.80 -8.84 -25.76
N LEU A 451 7.20 -9.16 -27.00
CA LEU A 451 7.77 -8.20 -27.94
C LEU A 451 6.75 -7.19 -28.47
N ALA A 452 5.50 -7.62 -28.72
CA ALA A 452 4.42 -6.70 -29.08
C ALA A 452 4.16 -5.69 -27.94
N CYS A 453 4.12 -6.15 -26.69
CA CYS A 453 3.99 -5.30 -25.51
C CYS A 453 5.16 -4.31 -25.37
N LEU A 454 6.41 -4.73 -25.58
CA LEU A 454 7.58 -3.85 -25.56
C LEU A 454 7.50 -2.74 -26.62
N VAL A 455 7.08 -3.07 -27.85
CA VAL A 455 6.94 -2.09 -28.94
C VAL A 455 5.80 -1.10 -28.67
N GLN A 456 4.69 -1.55 -28.06
CA GLN A 456 3.60 -0.66 -27.66
C GLN A 456 4.00 0.27 -26.49
N ALA A 457 4.71 -0.27 -25.51
CA ALA A 457 5.22 0.48 -24.37
C ALA A 457 6.26 1.54 -24.81
N GLU A 458 7.21 1.18 -25.69
CA GLU A 458 8.17 2.10 -26.32
C GLU A 458 7.46 3.30 -26.99
N ARG A 459 6.42 3.04 -27.78
CA ARG A 459 5.61 4.07 -28.46
C ARG A 459 4.85 5.00 -27.50
N SER A 460 4.56 4.54 -26.29
CA SER A 460 3.84 5.32 -25.27
C SER A 460 4.70 6.40 -24.62
N GLY A 461 6.04 6.32 -24.77
CA GLY A 461 6.97 7.34 -24.28
C GLY A 461 7.06 7.43 -22.75
N GLY A 462 7.63 8.54 -22.27
CA GLY A 462 7.86 8.77 -20.85
C GLY A 462 8.73 7.70 -20.19
N THR A 463 8.68 7.60 -18.85
CA THR A 463 9.50 6.66 -18.07
C THR A 463 9.30 5.20 -18.48
N LEU A 464 8.05 4.80 -18.73
CA LEU A 464 7.74 3.41 -19.10
C LEU A 464 8.20 3.08 -20.53
N GLY A 465 8.08 4.02 -21.47
CA GLY A 465 8.66 3.86 -22.81
C GLY A 465 10.19 3.75 -22.77
N MET A 466 10.86 4.46 -21.86
CA MET A 466 12.32 4.32 -21.67
C MET A 466 12.70 2.96 -21.08
N GLN A 467 11.94 2.46 -20.09
CA GLN A 467 12.11 1.11 -19.53
C GLN A 467 11.90 0.03 -20.60
N ALA A 468 10.83 0.13 -21.39
CA ALA A 468 10.57 -0.80 -22.49
C ALA A 468 11.64 -0.73 -23.59
N LEU A 469 12.10 0.47 -23.96
CA LEU A 469 13.19 0.65 -24.91
C LEU A 469 14.48 -0.03 -24.42
N ALA A 470 14.88 0.22 -23.17
CA ALA A 470 16.05 -0.43 -22.58
C ALA A 470 15.90 -1.96 -22.56
N ARG A 471 14.74 -2.48 -22.12
CA ARG A 471 14.46 -3.92 -22.03
C ARG A 471 14.47 -4.59 -23.41
N LYS A 472 13.86 -3.96 -24.42
CA LYS A 472 13.86 -4.39 -25.82
C LYS A 472 15.27 -4.44 -26.41
N LEU A 473 16.11 -3.43 -26.14
CA LEU A 473 17.50 -3.41 -26.61
C LEU A 473 18.35 -4.49 -25.94
N ALA A 474 18.12 -4.78 -24.66
CA ALA A 474 18.81 -5.83 -23.91
C ALA A 474 18.44 -7.23 -24.40
N LEU A 475 17.15 -7.55 -24.46
CA LEU A 475 16.65 -8.87 -24.86
C LEU A 475 16.79 -9.12 -26.38
N MET A 476 16.73 -8.08 -27.21
CA MET A 476 16.86 -8.17 -28.66
C MET A 476 17.80 -7.10 -29.25
N PRO A 477 19.13 -7.30 -29.22
CA PRO A 477 20.07 -6.32 -29.77
C PRO A 477 19.82 -5.94 -31.25
N GLY A 478 19.30 -6.87 -32.06
CA GLY A 478 18.96 -6.60 -33.47
C GLY A 478 17.88 -5.54 -33.70
N THR A 479 17.07 -5.21 -32.68
CA THR A 479 16.01 -4.21 -32.79
C THR A 479 16.50 -2.76 -32.80
N LEU A 480 17.80 -2.50 -32.54
CA LEU A 480 18.39 -1.16 -32.47
C LEU A 480 18.03 -0.27 -33.68
N ARG A 481 18.01 -0.83 -34.90
CA ARG A 481 17.62 -0.08 -36.11
C ARG A 481 16.15 0.35 -36.09
N SER A 482 15.25 -0.50 -35.58
CA SER A 482 13.81 -0.18 -35.47
C SER A 482 13.53 0.91 -34.43
N SER A 483 14.33 0.96 -33.37
CA SER A 483 14.22 1.94 -32.28
C SER A 483 15.02 3.23 -32.50
N ALA A 484 15.75 3.34 -33.62
CA ALA A 484 16.65 4.48 -33.88
C ALA A 484 15.93 5.84 -33.86
N ALA A 485 14.68 5.92 -34.34
CA ALA A 485 13.88 7.14 -34.29
C ALA A 485 13.54 7.56 -32.84
N ALA A 486 13.09 6.61 -32.00
CA ALA A 486 12.78 6.87 -30.60
C ALA A 486 14.03 7.27 -29.80
N ILE A 487 15.15 6.56 -30.02
CA ILE A 487 16.45 6.89 -29.41
C ILE A 487 16.89 8.30 -29.80
N ASN A 488 16.83 8.65 -31.09
CA ASN A 488 17.21 9.99 -31.56
C ASN A 488 16.33 11.07 -30.94
N THR A 489 15.01 10.85 -30.85
CA THR A 489 14.06 11.78 -30.21
C THR A 489 14.48 12.11 -28.77
N VAL A 490 14.90 11.10 -27.99
CA VAL A 490 15.40 11.30 -26.61
C VAL A 490 16.74 12.05 -26.58
N LEU A 491 17.65 11.72 -27.49
CA LEU A 491 18.98 12.34 -27.56
C LEU A 491 18.96 13.80 -28.06
N THR A 492 17.93 14.21 -28.79
CA THR A 492 17.78 15.57 -29.35
C THR A 492 16.69 16.41 -28.67
N ALA A 493 15.91 15.84 -27.74
CA ALA A 493 14.84 16.56 -27.04
C ALA A 493 15.38 17.83 -26.33
N PRO A 494 14.83 19.03 -26.62
CA PRO A 494 15.23 20.28 -25.98
C PRO A 494 14.57 20.47 -24.61
N GLY A 495 15.06 21.46 -23.85
CA GLY A 495 14.47 21.89 -22.58
C GLY A 495 14.58 20.88 -21.43
N GLU A 496 13.97 21.20 -20.30
CA GLU A 496 14.01 20.38 -19.08
C GLU A 496 13.41 18.98 -19.31
N ASP A 497 12.28 18.88 -20.03
CA ASP A 497 11.68 17.59 -20.40
C ASP A 497 12.67 16.67 -21.13
N GLY A 498 13.47 17.23 -22.04
CA GLY A 498 14.51 16.50 -22.74
C GLY A 498 15.60 15.98 -21.81
N VAL A 499 16.05 16.80 -20.85
CA VAL A 499 17.00 16.39 -19.81
C VAL A 499 16.40 15.26 -18.96
N GLN A 500 15.14 15.36 -18.55
CA GLN A 500 14.48 14.32 -17.75
C GLN A 500 14.29 13.01 -18.56
N LEU A 501 13.94 13.07 -19.85
CA LEU A 501 13.85 11.89 -20.71
C LEU A 501 15.20 11.19 -20.85
N ARG A 502 16.28 11.95 -21.07
CA ARG A 502 17.65 11.40 -21.11
C ARG A 502 18.04 10.77 -19.78
N ALA A 503 17.74 11.42 -18.66
CA ALA A 503 18.01 10.87 -17.33
C ALA A 503 17.25 9.56 -17.08
N ARG A 504 15.96 9.51 -17.42
CA ARG A 504 15.11 8.31 -17.31
C ARG A 504 15.61 7.15 -18.17
N LEU A 505 16.09 7.41 -19.40
CA LEU A 505 16.69 6.38 -20.25
C LEU A 505 18.01 5.84 -19.68
N ALA A 506 18.81 6.69 -19.03
CA ALA A 506 20.05 6.25 -18.41
C ALA A 506 19.78 5.29 -17.25
N VAL A 507 18.86 5.66 -16.33
CA VAL A 507 18.43 4.77 -15.23
C VAL A 507 17.87 3.45 -15.79
N ALA A 508 16.97 3.51 -16.77
CA ALA A 508 16.40 2.31 -17.40
C ALA A 508 17.47 1.37 -17.99
N LEU A 509 18.52 1.89 -18.62
CA LEU A 509 19.63 1.09 -19.15
C LEU A 509 20.51 0.49 -18.04
N LEU A 510 20.65 1.17 -16.90
CA LEU A 510 21.44 0.71 -15.75
C LEU A 510 20.75 -0.39 -14.94
N ASP A 511 19.42 -0.36 -14.89
CA ASP A 511 18.62 -1.35 -14.14
C ASP A 511 18.31 -2.59 -15.00
N THR A 512 18.44 -2.48 -16.33
CA THR A 512 18.22 -3.59 -17.27
C THR A 512 19.42 -4.53 -17.35
N THR A 513 19.25 -5.79 -16.93
CA THR A 513 20.26 -6.85 -17.06
C THR A 513 19.72 -8.07 -17.84
N PRO A 514 20.51 -8.77 -18.68
CA PRO A 514 21.91 -8.50 -19.03
C PRO A 514 22.08 -7.37 -20.06
N ALA A 515 23.25 -6.74 -20.10
CA ALA A 515 23.57 -5.67 -21.03
C ALA A 515 23.97 -6.19 -22.43
N SER A 516 23.21 -5.83 -23.46
CA SER A 516 23.52 -6.16 -24.86
C SER A 516 24.47 -5.14 -25.51
N ALA A 517 25.10 -5.51 -26.64
CA ALA A 517 25.94 -4.58 -27.42
C ALA A 517 25.17 -3.32 -27.88
N SER A 518 23.88 -3.46 -28.19
CA SER A 518 23.00 -2.34 -28.53
C SER A 518 22.73 -1.43 -27.33
N SER A 519 22.54 -2.01 -26.14
CA SER A 519 22.38 -1.27 -24.88
C SER A 519 23.64 -0.44 -24.57
N ARG A 520 24.84 -1.04 -24.70
CA ARG A 520 26.13 -0.34 -24.53
C ARG A 520 26.29 0.82 -25.52
N ARG A 521 25.91 0.63 -26.79
CA ARG A 521 25.98 1.67 -27.83
C ARG A 521 25.05 2.86 -27.56
N VAL A 522 23.85 2.62 -27.02
CA VAL A 522 22.94 3.69 -26.59
C VAL A 522 23.47 4.38 -25.33
N ALA A 523 23.98 3.64 -24.34
CA ALA A 523 24.60 4.21 -23.14
C ALA A 523 25.76 5.16 -23.49
N ALA A 524 26.63 4.77 -24.44
CA ALA A 524 27.73 5.60 -24.93
C ALA A 524 27.27 6.89 -25.64
N ALA A 525 26.15 6.85 -26.35
CA ALA A 525 25.56 8.03 -27.00
C ALA A 525 24.88 8.96 -25.98
N LEU A 526 24.21 8.37 -24.98
CA LEU A 526 23.46 9.06 -23.94
C LEU A 526 24.37 9.76 -22.94
N LEU A 527 25.47 9.11 -22.53
CA LEU A 527 26.47 9.69 -21.63
C LEU A 527 26.97 11.06 -22.13
N ARG A 528 27.23 11.19 -23.43
CA ARG A 528 27.68 12.46 -24.06
C ARG A 528 26.66 13.60 -24.00
N LYS A 529 25.40 13.31 -23.71
CA LYS A 529 24.31 14.30 -23.57
C LYS A 529 24.02 14.60 -22.10
N VAL A 530 23.89 13.53 -21.31
CA VAL A 530 23.63 13.61 -19.87
C VAL A 530 24.79 14.26 -19.10
N LEU A 531 26.03 14.13 -19.57
CA LEU A 531 27.19 14.68 -18.88
C LEU A 531 27.18 16.23 -18.87
N PRO A 532 27.01 16.93 -20.01
CA PRO A 532 26.66 18.37 -20.02
C PRO A 532 25.46 18.69 -19.13
N ASP A 533 24.33 17.97 -19.27
CA ASP A 533 23.12 18.23 -18.49
C ASP A 533 23.39 18.20 -16.96
N ARG A 534 24.30 17.34 -16.47
CA ARG A 534 24.68 17.27 -15.05
C ARG A 534 25.68 18.35 -14.64
N ILE A 535 26.65 18.69 -15.49
CA ILE A 535 27.63 19.77 -15.24
C ILE A 535 26.92 21.12 -15.13
N GLU A 536 25.90 21.36 -15.96
CA GLU A 536 25.04 22.55 -15.91
C GLU A 536 24.03 22.54 -14.74
N GLY A 537 23.88 21.41 -14.03
CA GLY A 537 22.96 21.26 -12.89
C GLY A 537 21.51 20.93 -13.27
N LEU A 538 21.21 20.75 -14.55
CA LEU A 538 19.86 20.46 -15.08
C LEU A 538 19.42 19.00 -14.80
N SER A 539 20.37 18.07 -14.80
CA SER A 539 20.13 16.65 -14.53
C SER A 539 20.31 16.29 -13.06
N ARG A 540 19.38 15.48 -12.53
CA ARG A 540 19.44 14.91 -11.15
C ARG A 540 20.19 13.58 -11.05
N LEU A 541 20.80 13.09 -12.14
CA LEU A 541 21.58 11.84 -12.09
C LEU A 541 22.77 11.98 -11.16
N ASP A 542 22.90 11.05 -10.21
CA ASP A 542 23.96 11.04 -9.24
C ASP A 542 25.30 10.59 -9.85
N LYS A 543 26.39 10.83 -9.12
CA LYS A 543 27.74 10.44 -9.55
C LYS A 543 27.86 8.93 -9.77
N LYS A 544 27.16 8.12 -8.97
CA LYS A 544 27.20 6.65 -9.05
C LYS A 544 26.55 6.15 -10.34
N ALA A 545 25.39 6.69 -10.73
CA ALA A 545 24.75 6.35 -11.99
C ALA A 545 25.58 6.77 -13.20
N LEU A 546 26.23 7.95 -13.17
CA LEU A 546 27.12 8.37 -14.26
C LEU A 546 28.33 7.45 -14.44
N VAL A 547 28.99 7.04 -13.35
CA VAL A 547 30.10 6.07 -13.39
C VAL A 547 29.61 4.72 -13.95
N ARG A 548 28.51 4.18 -13.41
CA ARG A 548 27.89 2.94 -13.93
C ARG A 548 27.50 3.05 -15.40
N LEU A 549 27.11 4.24 -15.89
CA LEU A 549 26.73 4.46 -17.29
C LEU A 549 27.96 4.49 -18.21
N ALA A 550 29.10 5.00 -17.73
CA ALA A 550 30.38 4.93 -18.44
C ALA A 550 30.94 3.50 -18.47
N GLU A 551 30.85 2.76 -17.35
CA GLU A 551 31.16 1.32 -17.29
C GLU A 551 30.28 0.53 -18.28
N LEU A 552 28.97 0.76 -18.28
CA LEU A 552 28.02 0.14 -19.22
C LEU A 552 28.33 0.51 -20.67
N ALA A 553 28.72 1.75 -20.96
CA ALA A 553 29.17 2.16 -22.29
C ALA A 553 30.42 1.40 -22.77
N GLY A 554 31.20 0.81 -21.85
CA GLY A 554 32.32 -0.09 -22.16
C GLY A 554 33.48 0.59 -22.88
N SER A 555 33.64 1.92 -22.73
CA SER A 555 34.65 2.71 -23.41
C SER A 555 35.66 3.27 -22.41
N ALA A 556 36.85 2.65 -22.36
CA ALA A 556 37.94 3.08 -21.49
C ALA A 556 38.36 4.54 -21.74
N VAL A 557 38.29 5.00 -23.00
CA VAL A 557 38.57 6.39 -23.39
C VAL A 557 37.55 7.34 -22.75
N LEU A 558 36.25 7.09 -22.95
CA LEU A 558 35.19 7.91 -22.31
C LEU A 558 35.28 7.88 -20.78
N SER A 559 35.74 6.78 -20.17
CA SER A 559 35.92 6.67 -18.73
C SER A 559 37.15 7.40 -18.20
N ALA A 560 38.21 7.53 -19.01
CA ALA A 560 39.42 8.29 -18.67
C ALA A 560 39.19 9.80 -18.84
N ASP A 561 38.38 10.19 -19.82
CA ASP A 561 38.02 11.58 -20.12
C ASP A 561 36.87 12.13 -19.23
N LEU A 562 36.37 11.36 -18.25
CA LEU A 562 35.38 11.85 -17.28
C LEU A 562 36.01 12.95 -16.40
N PRO A 563 35.55 14.22 -16.46
CA PRO A 563 36.09 15.26 -15.61
C PRO A 563 35.75 15.01 -14.14
N VAL A 564 36.48 15.64 -13.22
CA VAL A 564 36.15 15.59 -11.79
C VAL A 564 34.82 16.29 -11.55
N PHE A 565 33.75 15.51 -11.42
CA PHE A 565 32.40 16.03 -11.19
C PHE A 565 32.31 16.79 -9.87
N SER A 566 32.28 18.12 -9.99
CA SER A 566 31.81 19.03 -8.95
C SER A 566 30.40 19.48 -9.37
N THR A 567 29.41 19.14 -8.57
CA THR A 567 27.99 19.38 -8.86
C THR A 567 27.65 20.83 -8.55
N ARG A 568 27.13 21.59 -9.52
CA ARG A 568 26.75 23.01 -9.30
C ARG A 568 25.54 23.17 -8.38
N ALA A 569 24.85 22.07 -8.09
CA ALA A 569 24.01 21.91 -6.92
C ALA A 569 23.92 20.42 -6.54
N ASP A 570 24.66 20.01 -5.51
CA ASP A 570 23.91 19.58 -4.35
C ASP A 570 23.38 20.88 -3.73
N ILE A 571 22.07 21.13 -3.86
CA ILE A 571 21.45 22.18 -3.06
C ILE A 571 21.69 21.76 -1.61
N ASP A 572 22.05 22.68 -0.71
CA ASP A 572 22.00 22.48 0.75
C ASP A 572 20.53 22.36 1.20
N ALA A 573 19.84 21.38 0.64
CA ALA A 573 18.50 20.95 0.95
C ALA A 573 18.61 20.22 2.28
N THR A 574 18.70 21.01 3.34
CA THR A 574 18.71 20.52 4.72
C THR A 574 17.43 19.70 4.89
N PRO A 575 17.54 18.38 5.15
CA PRO A 575 16.41 17.50 5.41
C PRO A 575 15.43 18.14 6.40
N LEU A 576 14.13 17.97 6.18
CA LEU A 576 13.13 18.74 6.93
C LEU A 576 13.24 18.52 8.46
N ASN A 577 13.72 17.35 8.88
CA ASN A 577 13.98 17.01 10.28
C ASN A 577 15.21 17.71 10.88
N ALA A 578 16.21 18.07 10.06
CA ALA A 578 17.47 18.70 10.46
C ALA A 578 17.42 20.24 10.44
N ARG A 579 16.33 20.84 9.95
CA ARG A 579 16.14 22.29 9.98
C ARG A 579 15.87 22.80 11.40
N VAL A 580 16.62 23.83 11.81
CA VAL A 580 16.40 24.57 13.06
C VAL A 580 15.24 25.57 12.91
N GLU A 581 15.22 26.29 11.79
CA GLU A 581 14.12 27.22 11.44
C GLU A 581 13.07 26.52 10.57
N PRO A 582 11.77 26.76 10.79
CA PRO A 582 10.71 26.14 10.00
C PRO A 582 10.74 26.64 8.54
N LEU A 583 10.53 25.72 7.60
CA LEU A 583 10.24 26.06 6.22
C LEU A 583 8.88 26.77 6.14
N VAL A 584 8.89 28.10 5.96
CA VAL A 584 7.67 28.90 5.79
C VAL A 584 7.38 29.08 4.30
N LEU A 585 6.16 28.71 3.88
CA LEU A 585 5.66 28.89 2.52
C LEU A 585 4.30 29.59 2.58
N SER A 586 4.07 30.56 1.70
CA SER A 586 2.77 31.19 1.49
C SER A 586 2.49 31.26 -0.01
N MET A 587 1.21 31.14 -0.41
CA MET A 587 0.79 31.26 -1.80
C MET A 587 -0.42 32.18 -1.93
N ASP A 588 -0.20 33.44 -2.29
CA ASP A 588 -1.27 34.41 -2.53
C ASP A 588 -1.95 34.25 -3.90
N GLU A 589 -1.19 33.80 -4.89
CA GLU A 589 -1.65 33.61 -6.28
C GLU A 589 -2.76 32.57 -6.39
N ARG A 590 -3.80 32.87 -7.19
CA ARG A 590 -4.93 31.96 -7.45
C ARG A 590 -4.90 31.46 -8.89
N GLY A 591 -5.14 30.17 -9.06
CA GLY A 591 -5.31 29.50 -10.34
C GLY A 591 -6.74 29.58 -10.86
N LEU A 592 -6.95 29.06 -12.07
CA LEU A 592 -8.26 29.00 -12.73
C LEU A 592 -9.01 27.68 -12.47
N MET A 593 -8.31 26.60 -12.11
CA MET A 593 -8.91 25.27 -11.91
C MET A 593 -8.92 24.83 -10.43
N PRO A 594 -10.07 24.46 -9.83
CA PRO A 594 -10.13 24.02 -8.43
C PRO A 594 -9.57 22.59 -8.26
N ILE A 595 -8.63 22.40 -7.33
CA ILE A 595 -8.04 21.08 -7.04
C ILE A 595 -8.79 20.42 -5.88
N GLN A 596 -9.53 19.35 -6.19
CA GLN A 596 -10.23 18.54 -5.17
C GLN A 596 -9.31 17.49 -4.54
N TYR A 597 -8.35 16.96 -5.32
CA TYR A 597 -7.32 16.04 -4.82
C TYR A 597 -6.05 16.15 -5.65
N ALA A 598 -4.88 15.97 -5.04
CA ALA A 598 -3.60 15.87 -5.73
C ALA A 598 -2.81 14.65 -5.26
N ARG A 599 -2.01 14.08 -6.15
CA ARG A 599 -1.04 13.02 -5.84
C ARG A 599 0.19 13.18 -6.72
N CYS A 600 1.37 12.93 -6.14
CA CYS A 600 2.64 12.89 -6.87
C CYS A 600 2.82 11.49 -7.44
N LEU A 601 3.33 11.41 -8.67
CA LEU A 601 3.70 10.18 -9.35
C LEU A 601 5.21 9.91 -9.16
N PRO A 602 5.68 8.64 -9.21
CA PRO A 602 7.10 8.32 -9.01
C PRO A 602 8.06 8.99 -10.01
N ASP A 603 7.56 9.41 -11.17
CA ASP A 603 8.34 10.14 -12.18
C ASP A 603 8.43 11.66 -11.91
N GLY A 604 7.84 12.12 -10.81
CA GLY A 604 7.84 13.49 -10.33
C GLY A 604 6.71 14.37 -10.83
N GLN A 605 5.79 13.84 -11.62
CA GLN A 605 4.61 14.53 -12.15
C GLN A 605 3.45 14.49 -11.14
N TYR A 606 2.37 15.25 -11.39
CA TYR A 606 1.19 15.22 -10.53
C TYR A 606 -0.04 14.68 -11.27
N LEU A 607 -0.86 13.90 -10.56
CA LEU A 607 -2.21 13.51 -10.95
C LEU A 607 -3.20 14.27 -10.05
N LEU A 608 -4.08 15.06 -10.67
CA LEU A 608 -4.98 15.98 -9.99
C LEU A 608 -6.43 15.69 -10.33
N ALA A 609 -7.29 15.67 -9.33
CA ALA A 609 -8.73 15.53 -9.46
C ALA A 609 -9.39 16.91 -9.36
N LEU A 610 -10.19 17.26 -10.37
CA LEU A 610 -10.79 18.59 -10.56
C LEU A 610 -12.31 18.58 -10.33
N GLY A 611 -12.82 17.62 -9.54
CA GLY A 611 -14.26 17.41 -9.36
C GLY A 611 -14.90 16.91 -10.64
N GLU A 612 -15.97 17.57 -11.07
CA GLU A 612 -16.64 17.28 -12.35
C GLU A 612 -15.78 17.65 -13.58
N GLY A 613 -14.71 18.45 -13.41
CA GLY A 613 -13.74 18.74 -14.47
C GLY A 613 -12.87 17.55 -14.91
N GLY A 614 -12.95 16.44 -14.18
CA GLY A 614 -12.23 15.20 -14.50
C GLY A 614 -10.93 15.02 -13.71
N VAL A 615 -10.02 14.23 -14.25
CA VAL A 615 -8.65 14.05 -13.71
C VAL A 615 -7.65 14.55 -14.75
N VAL A 616 -6.65 15.34 -14.34
CA VAL A 616 -5.54 15.77 -15.20
C VAL A 616 -4.22 15.21 -14.70
N ARG A 617 -3.30 14.90 -15.62
CA ARG A 617 -1.89 14.65 -15.34
C ARG A 617 -1.10 15.86 -15.81
N ILE A 618 -0.28 16.44 -14.94
CA ILE A 618 0.50 17.64 -15.22
C ILE A 618 2.01 17.40 -14.98
N GLY A 619 2.84 18.17 -15.67
CA GLY A 619 4.27 18.26 -15.40
C GLY A 619 4.59 19.03 -14.11
N ARG A 620 5.87 19.10 -13.76
CA ARG A 620 6.35 19.92 -12.61
C ARG A 620 6.28 21.42 -12.90
N ASP A 621 6.28 21.77 -14.18
CA ASP A 621 6.05 23.09 -14.76
C ASP A 621 4.55 23.49 -14.76
N GLY A 622 3.65 22.59 -14.36
CA GLY A 622 2.20 22.79 -14.39
C GLY A 622 1.53 22.48 -15.73
N ARG A 623 2.32 22.16 -16.77
CA ARG A 623 1.78 21.89 -18.09
C ARG A 623 0.94 20.63 -18.10
N GLN A 624 -0.28 20.70 -18.64
CA GLN A 624 -1.12 19.53 -18.82
C GLN A 624 -0.51 18.55 -19.84
N LEU A 625 -0.35 17.30 -19.41
CA LEU A 625 0.19 16.18 -20.19
C LEU A 625 -0.90 15.22 -20.65
N ALA A 626 -1.93 15.01 -19.83
CA ALA A 626 -3.10 14.20 -20.18
C ALA A 626 -4.35 14.66 -19.40
N HIS A 627 -5.53 14.36 -19.95
CA HIS A 627 -6.83 14.55 -19.30
C HIS A 627 -7.64 13.26 -19.41
N TYR A 628 -8.32 12.90 -18.32
CA TYR A 628 -9.15 11.72 -18.17
C TYR A 628 -10.57 12.20 -17.84
N PRO A 629 -11.56 12.02 -18.74
CA PRO A 629 -12.89 12.61 -18.61
C PRO A 629 -13.80 11.81 -17.66
N VAL A 630 -13.36 11.56 -16.43
CA VAL A 630 -14.16 10.95 -15.35
C VAL A 630 -14.14 11.81 -14.10
N PRO A 631 -15.30 12.14 -13.50
CA PRO A 631 -15.37 13.01 -12.34
C PRO A 631 -14.66 12.38 -11.14
N ALA A 632 -13.93 13.20 -10.39
CA ALA A 632 -13.10 12.74 -9.29
C ALA A 632 -12.98 13.79 -8.17
N GLU A 633 -13.17 13.33 -6.93
CA GLU A 633 -12.91 14.11 -5.70
C GLU A 633 -11.76 13.53 -4.88
N HIS A 634 -11.40 12.26 -5.13
CA HIS A 634 -10.27 11.56 -4.51
C HIS A 634 -9.56 10.66 -5.53
N LEU A 635 -8.26 10.43 -5.32
CA LEU A 635 -7.43 9.55 -6.14
C LEU A 635 -6.71 8.51 -5.26
N VAL A 636 -6.83 7.24 -5.65
CA VAL A 636 -5.98 6.14 -5.18
C VAL A 636 -5.01 5.82 -6.31
N ILE A 637 -3.72 5.62 -6.01
CA ILE A 637 -2.68 5.39 -7.03
C ILE A 637 -1.92 4.11 -6.68
N SER A 638 -1.53 3.34 -7.70
CA SER A 638 -0.73 2.14 -7.50
C SER A 638 0.72 2.47 -7.11
N HIS A 639 1.40 1.61 -6.36
CA HIS A 639 2.79 1.86 -5.90
C HIS A 639 3.75 2.24 -7.05
N ASN A 640 3.56 1.66 -8.25
CA ASN A 640 4.34 1.93 -9.45
C ASN A 640 3.93 3.21 -10.23
N GLY A 641 2.85 3.90 -9.80
CA GLY A 641 2.29 5.08 -10.46
C GLY A 641 1.73 4.85 -11.86
N LYS A 642 1.33 3.61 -12.21
CA LYS A 642 0.83 3.24 -13.55
C LYS A 642 -0.68 3.05 -13.63
N ARG A 643 -1.33 2.77 -12.50
CA ARG A 643 -2.79 2.63 -12.37
C ARG A 643 -3.29 3.63 -11.34
N ALA A 644 -4.53 4.07 -11.50
CA ALA A 644 -5.22 4.85 -10.48
C ALA A 644 -6.71 4.51 -10.43
N LEU A 645 -7.34 4.79 -9.30
CA LEU A 645 -8.78 4.81 -9.13
C LEU A 645 -9.21 6.26 -8.88
N ALA A 646 -10.15 6.75 -9.68
CA ALA A 646 -10.87 7.99 -9.43
C ALA A 646 -12.13 7.67 -8.65
N LEU A 647 -12.32 8.35 -7.52
CA LEU A 647 -13.51 8.23 -6.68
C LEU A 647 -14.24 9.57 -6.66
N VAL A 648 -15.55 9.53 -6.86
CA VAL A 648 -16.45 10.69 -6.66
C VAL A 648 -17.63 10.28 -5.79
N LYS A 649 -17.99 11.14 -4.83
CA LYS A 649 -19.13 10.87 -3.95
C LYS A 649 -20.45 11.17 -4.65
N ARG A 650 -21.42 10.27 -4.48
CA ARG A 650 -22.81 10.38 -4.95
C ARG A 650 -23.70 9.89 -3.80
N ASP A 651 -24.35 10.83 -3.12
CA ASP A 651 -25.10 10.62 -1.88
C ASP A 651 -24.28 9.88 -0.80
N ARG A 652 -24.63 8.63 -0.50
CA ARG A 652 -23.94 7.75 0.47
C ARG A 652 -22.91 6.81 -0.17
N LYS A 653 -22.81 6.80 -1.50
CA LYS A 653 -21.95 5.89 -2.27
C LYS A 653 -20.81 6.63 -2.94
N TYR A 654 -19.76 5.90 -3.28
CA TYR A 654 -18.68 6.36 -4.15
C TYR A 654 -18.78 5.63 -5.49
N ARG A 655 -18.84 6.39 -6.58
CA ARG A 655 -18.58 5.84 -7.92
C ARG A 655 -17.07 5.76 -8.09
N VAL A 656 -16.59 4.60 -8.52
CA VAL A 656 -15.17 4.30 -8.69
C VAL A 656 -14.90 3.99 -10.15
N SER A 657 -14.00 4.76 -10.77
CA SER A 657 -13.53 4.54 -12.14
C SER A 657 -12.05 4.14 -12.14
N ARG A 658 -11.65 3.24 -13.03
CA ARG A 658 -10.27 2.77 -13.21
C ARG A 658 -9.58 3.58 -14.30
N LEU A 659 -8.38 4.06 -14.01
CA LEU A 659 -7.52 4.83 -14.91
C LEU A 659 -6.25 4.03 -15.21
N ASP A 660 -5.96 3.85 -16.49
CA ASP A 660 -4.69 3.37 -16.98
C ASP A 660 -3.81 4.57 -17.36
N LEU A 661 -2.79 4.84 -16.54
CA LEU A 661 -1.87 5.95 -16.74
C LEU A 661 -0.77 5.63 -17.78
N ILE A 662 -0.77 4.40 -18.32
CA ILE A 662 0.08 3.95 -19.42
C ILE A 662 -0.64 4.15 -20.76
N SER A 663 -1.81 3.54 -20.92
CA SER A 663 -2.56 3.57 -22.19
C SER A 663 -3.45 4.81 -22.36
N GLY A 664 -3.64 5.59 -21.30
CA GLY A 664 -4.58 6.72 -21.28
C GLY A 664 -6.05 6.29 -21.13
N SER A 665 -6.33 4.98 -21.08
CA SER A 665 -7.69 4.47 -21.05
C SER A 665 -8.37 4.65 -19.68
N VAL A 666 -9.69 4.73 -19.71
CA VAL A 666 -10.53 4.90 -18.53
C VAL A 666 -11.74 3.97 -18.64
N SER A 667 -12.14 3.36 -17.53
CA SER A 667 -13.39 2.62 -17.44
C SER A 667 -14.12 2.97 -16.14
N ASP A 668 -15.45 3.12 -16.23
CA ASP A 668 -16.28 3.04 -15.04
C ASP A 668 -16.24 1.61 -14.49
N TRP A 669 -16.33 1.43 -13.17
CA TRP A 669 -16.16 0.12 -12.55
C TRP A 669 -17.27 -0.24 -11.57
N LEU A 670 -17.32 0.39 -10.40
CA LEU A 670 -18.26 0.03 -9.34
C LEU A 670 -18.82 1.26 -8.61
N THR A 671 -20.00 1.09 -8.02
CA THR A 671 -20.57 2.04 -7.05
C THR A 671 -20.67 1.36 -5.69
N LEU A 672 -19.91 1.85 -4.70
CA LEU A 672 -19.67 1.18 -3.42
C LEU A 672 -19.99 2.08 -2.23
N GLU A 673 -20.49 1.49 -1.13
CA GLU A 673 -20.58 2.16 0.17
C GLU A 673 -19.24 2.00 0.91
N LEU A 674 -18.42 3.05 0.88
CA LEU A 674 -17.09 3.07 1.48
C LEU A 674 -17.07 4.04 2.67
N GLN A 675 -16.53 3.60 3.80
CA GLN A 675 -16.24 4.46 4.95
C GLN A 675 -14.77 4.90 4.96
N HIS A 676 -13.87 3.95 4.75
CA HIS A 676 -12.44 4.22 4.56
C HIS A 676 -11.86 3.35 3.45
N TRP A 677 -10.69 3.72 2.94
CA TRP A 677 -9.97 2.99 1.91
C TRP A 677 -8.50 3.35 1.94
N SER A 678 -7.65 2.48 1.39
CA SER A 678 -6.22 2.78 1.27
C SER A 678 -5.97 3.76 0.13
N GLY A 679 -5.12 4.76 0.41
CA GLY A 679 -4.69 5.76 -0.56
C GLY A 679 -3.71 5.21 -1.60
N GLN A 680 -3.07 4.08 -1.33
CA GLN A 680 -2.27 3.31 -2.28
C GLN A 680 -2.74 1.86 -2.38
N TYR A 681 -2.31 1.18 -3.44
CA TYR A 681 -2.54 -0.24 -3.70
C TYR A 681 -1.48 -0.80 -4.66
N ASP A 682 -1.45 -2.11 -4.87
CA ASP A 682 -0.49 -2.76 -5.78
C ASP A 682 -0.82 -2.59 -7.29
N GLY A 683 -1.98 -2.04 -7.63
CA GLY A 683 -2.51 -1.95 -9.00
C GLY A 683 -3.63 -2.97 -9.33
N VAL A 684 -3.88 -3.94 -8.44
CA VAL A 684 -4.88 -5.02 -8.57
C VAL A 684 -5.71 -5.21 -7.29
N SER A 685 -5.09 -5.31 -6.12
CA SER A 685 -5.68 -5.61 -4.83
C SER A 685 -5.88 -4.33 -4.00
N TRP A 686 -7.09 -3.78 -3.96
CA TRP A 686 -7.38 -2.53 -3.24
C TRP A 686 -8.05 -2.79 -1.88
N ASN A 687 -7.43 -2.32 -0.80
CA ASN A 687 -7.95 -2.45 0.57
C ASN A 687 -9.03 -1.38 0.84
N VAL A 688 -10.20 -1.83 1.31
CA VAL A 688 -11.36 -0.98 1.61
C VAL A 688 -12.02 -1.38 2.93
N ALA A 689 -12.65 -0.41 3.59
CA ALA A 689 -13.43 -0.57 4.79
C ALA A 689 -14.88 -0.13 4.55
N MET A 690 -15.78 -1.08 4.79
CA MET A 690 -17.24 -0.94 4.78
C MET A 690 -17.74 -1.11 6.22
N GLU A 691 -18.98 -0.71 6.51
CA GLU A 691 -19.51 -0.46 7.87
C GLU A 691 -19.08 -1.43 8.97
N ARG A 692 -19.13 -2.74 8.72
CA ARG A 692 -18.64 -3.79 9.64
C ARG A 692 -17.80 -4.84 8.92
N ARG A 693 -17.10 -4.45 7.86
CA ARG A 693 -16.29 -5.35 7.02
C ARG A 693 -15.02 -4.66 6.52
N LEU A 694 -13.88 -5.28 6.76
CA LEU A 694 -12.64 -4.99 6.04
C LEU A 694 -12.57 -5.93 4.82
N ALA A 695 -12.23 -5.41 3.64
CA ALA A 695 -12.20 -6.20 2.40
C ALA A 695 -11.07 -5.77 1.46
N VAL A 696 -10.69 -6.68 0.58
CA VAL A 696 -9.72 -6.46 -0.51
C VAL A 696 -10.43 -6.74 -1.82
N LEU A 697 -10.56 -5.72 -2.65
CA LEU A 697 -11.23 -5.83 -3.95
C LEU A 697 -10.23 -6.10 -5.06
N ASP A 698 -10.55 -7.03 -5.96
CA ASP A 698 -9.82 -7.21 -7.22
C ASP A 698 -10.29 -6.17 -8.25
N THR A 699 -9.47 -5.16 -8.51
CA THR A 699 -9.77 -4.08 -9.47
C THR A 699 -9.73 -4.54 -10.94
N THR A 700 -9.28 -5.76 -11.23
CA THR A 700 -9.28 -6.32 -12.59
C THR A 700 -10.63 -6.95 -12.95
N ALA A 701 -11.37 -7.46 -11.97
CA ALA A 701 -12.70 -8.01 -12.16
C ALA A 701 -13.69 -6.93 -12.64
N GLN A 702 -14.67 -7.30 -13.48
CA GLN A 702 -15.71 -6.35 -13.92
C GLN A 702 -16.79 -6.11 -12.86
N HIS A 703 -17.01 -7.10 -11.99
CA HIS A 703 -17.94 -7.04 -10.86
C HIS A 703 -17.17 -6.97 -9.54
N GLN A 704 -17.88 -6.75 -8.42
CA GLN A 704 -17.27 -6.76 -7.09
C GLN A 704 -16.73 -8.16 -6.76
N SER A 705 -15.41 -8.34 -6.89
CA SER A 705 -14.69 -9.54 -6.48
C SER A 705 -13.88 -9.26 -5.22
N ILE A 706 -14.01 -10.11 -4.20
CA ILE A 706 -13.35 -9.96 -2.90
C ILE A 706 -12.27 -11.06 -2.80
N VAL A 707 -11.00 -10.65 -2.77
CA VAL A 707 -9.84 -11.57 -2.66
C VAL A 707 -9.63 -12.01 -1.20
N TRP A 708 -9.94 -11.12 -0.26
CA TRP A 708 -9.83 -11.36 1.19
C TRP A 708 -10.81 -10.45 1.93
N GLN A 709 -11.35 -10.92 3.05
CA GLN A 709 -12.21 -10.10 3.90
C GLN A 709 -12.18 -10.57 5.35
N VAL A 710 -12.44 -9.62 6.24
CA VAL A 710 -12.86 -9.86 7.62
C VAL A 710 -14.29 -9.36 7.72
N ALA A 711 -15.23 -10.30 7.69
CA ALA A 711 -16.66 -10.02 7.84
C ALA A 711 -17.03 -9.91 9.32
N SER A 712 -18.08 -9.15 9.61
CA SER A 712 -18.69 -9.06 10.94
C SER A 712 -17.72 -8.59 12.04
N LEU A 713 -17.03 -7.46 11.79
CA LEU A 713 -16.25 -6.77 12.81
C LEU A 713 -17.12 -6.49 14.06
N PRO A 714 -16.56 -6.55 15.29
CA PRO A 714 -17.33 -6.40 16.53
C PRO A 714 -17.89 -4.98 16.73
N GLY A 715 -17.20 -3.98 16.21
CA GLY A 715 -17.55 -2.56 16.32
C GLY A 715 -17.68 -1.84 14.97
N VAL A 716 -17.93 -0.54 15.04
CA VAL A 716 -17.83 0.38 13.89
C VAL A 716 -16.37 0.81 13.72
N ILE A 717 -15.92 0.99 12.48
CA ILE A 717 -14.57 1.48 12.17
C ILE A 717 -14.53 2.99 12.40
N ASP A 718 -13.76 3.43 13.40
CA ASP A 718 -13.56 4.83 13.78
C ASP A 718 -12.27 5.41 13.18
N GLY A 719 -11.26 4.55 13.00
CA GLY A 719 -9.95 4.93 12.49
C GLY A 719 -9.42 3.88 11.53
N TYR A 720 -8.74 4.36 10.49
CA TYR A 720 -8.15 3.54 9.44
C TYR A 720 -6.79 4.09 9.05
N ALA A 721 -5.78 3.23 9.00
CA ALA A 721 -4.44 3.58 8.53
C ALA A 721 -3.82 2.41 7.76
N ASP A 722 -3.36 2.66 6.54
CA ASP A 722 -2.61 1.71 5.72
C ASP A 722 -1.28 2.37 5.32
N ARG A 723 -0.18 1.88 5.90
CA ARG A 723 1.15 2.51 5.88
C ARG A 723 2.22 1.57 6.44
N ALA A 724 3.48 1.78 6.06
CA ALA A 724 4.62 1.02 6.59
C ALA A 724 4.46 -0.52 6.51
N GLY A 725 3.74 -1.03 5.50
CA GLY A 725 3.46 -2.46 5.34
C GLY A 725 2.45 -3.03 6.35
N ALA A 726 1.64 -2.19 6.99
CA ALA A 726 0.59 -2.62 7.89
C ALA A 726 -0.72 -1.84 7.72
N LEU A 727 -1.83 -2.58 7.77
CA LEU A 727 -3.19 -2.06 7.77
C LEU A 727 -3.76 -2.16 9.18
N THR A 728 -3.88 -1.02 9.84
CA THR A 728 -4.37 -0.89 11.22
C THR A 728 -5.72 -0.20 11.25
N ILE A 729 -6.70 -0.82 11.89
CA ILE A 729 -8.03 -0.27 12.13
C ILE A 729 -8.28 -0.07 13.63
N LEU A 730 -9.00 1.00 13.96
CA LEU A 730 -9.51 1.27 15.30
C LEU A 730 -11.03 1.07 15.28
N LEU A 731 -11.52 0.20 16.16
CA LEU A 731 -12.91 -0.19 16.28
C LEU A 731 -13.52 0.37 17.56
N ARG A 732 -14.68 1.02 17.46
CA ARG A 732 -15.50 1.36 18.62
C ARG A 732 -16.43 0.20 18.95
N VAL A 733 -16.22 -0.43 20.10
CA VAL A 733 -17.04 -1.53 20.63
C VAL A 733 -17.88 -1.03 21.83
N PRO A 734 -18.92 -1.75 22.28
CA PRO A 734 -19.79 -1.26 23.37
C PRO A 734 -19.03 -0.95 24.67
N ASP A 735 -18.00 -1.76 24.98
CA ASP A 735 -17.26 -1.70 26.24
C ASP A 735 -15.84 -1.08 26.08
N GLY A 736 -15.63 -0.23 25.07
CA GLY A 736 -14.37 0.48 24.84
C GLY A 736 -13.90 0.51 23.38
N PHE A 737 -12.60 0.34 23.17
CA PHE A 737 -11.98 0.37 21.85
C PHE A 737 -11.10 -0.86 21.61
N GLU A 738 -11.07 -1.35 20.37
CA GLU A 738 -10.12 -2.36 19.92
C GLU A 738 -9.26 -1.82 18.78
N GLN A 739 -7.97 -2.18 18.72
CA GLN A 739 -7.11 -1.91 17.56
C GLN A 739 -6.61 -3.22 16.97
N TRP A 740 -6.87 -3.41 15.69
CA TRP A 740 -6.50 -4.60 14.94
C TRP A 740 -5.49 -4.20 13.87
N SER A 741 -4.30 -4.81 13.87
CA SER A 741 -3.23 -4.54 12.88
C SER A 741 -2.96 -5.78 12.04
N TYR A 742 -2.97 -5.62 10.72
CA TYR A 742 -2.69 -6.67 9.75
C TYR A 742 -1.38 -6.38 9.01
N GLN A 743 -0.42 -7.28 9.09
CA GLN A 743 0.84 -7.17 8.35
C GLN A 743 0.64 -7.51 6.88
N GLN A 744 1.26 -6.74 5.99
CA GLN A 744 1.14 -6.85 4.53
C GLN A 744 2.51 -7.10 3.87
N PRO A 745 2.58 -7.84 2.74
CA PRO A 745 1.48 -8.57 2.10
C PRO A 745 0.98 -9.77 2.94
N GLY A 746 0.00 -10.53 2.45
CA GLY A 746 -0.61 -11.67 3.15
C GLY A 746 -1.78 -11.31 4.07
N ARG A 747 -1.71 -10.15 4.77
CA ARG A 747 -2.76 -9.66 5.70
C ARG A 747 -2.94 -10.59 6.91
N HIS A 748 -1.83 -11.01 7.48
CA HIS A 748 -1.79 -11.78 8.74
C HIS A 748 -2.13 -10.86 9.92
N LEU A 749 -2.99 -11.30 10.83
CA LEU A 749 -3.34 -10.55 12.03
C LEU A 749 -2.14 -10.53 12.98
N HIS A 750 -1.53 -9.36 13.16
CA HIS A 750 -0.35 -9.17 13.99
C HIS A 750 -0.70 -8.69 15.40
N GLN A 751 -1.75 -7.89 15.54
CA GLN A 751 -2.17 -7.28 16.81
C GLN A 751 -3.70 -7.30 16.91
N ARG A 752 -4.23 -7.60 18.10
CA ARG A 752 -5.67 -7.50 18.39
C ARG A 752 -5.90 -7.14 19.86
N ASP A 753 -5.66 -5.86 20.16
CA ASP A 753 -5.67 -5.34 21.53
C ASP A 753 -6.99 -4.63 21.84
N TRP A 754 -7.39 -4.67 23.12
CA TRP A 754 -8.62 -4.06 23.63
C TRP A 754 -8.28 -3.15 24.83
N TRP A 755 -8.93 -2.00 24.88
CA TRP A 755 -8.82 -1.03 25.97
C TRP A 755 -10.20 -0.56 26.43
N ASN A 756 -10.44 -0.68 27.73
CA ASN A 756 -11.63 -0.19 28.44
C ASN A 756 -11.30 0.91 29.46
N ASP A 757 -10.01 1.21 29.65
CA ASP A 757 -9.45 2.20 30.56
C ASP A 757 -9.22 3.58 29.91
N ILE A 758 -9.33 3.67 28.58
CA ILE A 758 -9.28 4.93 27.83
C ILE A 758 -10.53 5.76 28.14
N ALA A 759 -10.42 6.59 29.17
CA ALA A 759 -11.44 7.58 29.52
C ALA A 759 -11.61 8.61 28.39
N TRP A 760 -12.70 8.48 27.63
CA TRP A 760 -13.02 9.41 26.54
C TRP A 760 -13.47 10.76 27.09
N SER A 761 -12.74 11.83 26.75
CA SER A 761 -13.08 13.20 27.10
C SER A 761 -13.57 13.98 25.89
N GLU A 762 -14.50 14.91 26.09
CA GLU A 762 -14.95 15.82 25.04
C GLU A 762 -13.77 16.67 24.54
N GLY A 763 -13.47 16.59 23.24
CA GLY A 763 -12.21 17.11 22.70
C GLY A 763 -11.01 16.17 22.81
N MET A 764 -11.21 14.85 22.74
CA MET A 764 -10.15 13.90 22.40
C MET A 764 -10.42 13.29 21.02
N ARG A 765 -9.38 13.19 20.18
CA ARG A 765 -9.38 12.34 18.98
C ARG A 765 -8.46 11.14 19.19
N MET A 766 -8.95 9.96 18.86
CA MET A 766 -8.12 8.76 18.76
C MET A 766 -7.66 8.58 17.31
N LEU A 767 -6.41 8.20 17.11
CA LEU A 767 -5.84 7.84 15.81
C LEU A 767 -5.20 6.45 15.90
N PRO A 768 -5.28 5.61 14.86
CA PRO A 768 -4.61 4.31 14.84
C PRO A 768 -3.11 4.46 15.11
N GLY A 769 -2.57 3.62 16.00
CA GLY A 769 -1.15 3.54 16.29
C GLY A 769 -0.36 2.86 15.16
N PRO A 770 0.96 2.71 15.32
CA PRO A 770 1.76 1.76 14.54
C PRO A 770 1.32 0.31 14.81
N SER A 771 1.66 -0.61 13.90
CA SER A 771 1.42 -2.04 14.11
C SER A 771 2.19 -2.54 15.34
N GLY A 772 1.50 -3.26 16.24
CA GLY A 772 2.07 -3.76 17.50
C GLY A 772 2.15 -2.72 18.62
N ALA A 773 1.57 -1.52 18.41
CA ALA A 773 1.60 -0.42 19.38
C ALA A 773 0.18 0.09 19.68
N ALA A 774 0.00 0.72 20.83
CA ALA A 774 -1.30 1.24 21.27
C ALA A 774 -1.72 2.49 20.46
N PRO A 775 -3.02 2.86 20.40
CA PRO A 775 -3.48 4.02 19.65
C PRO A 775 -2.91 5.35 20.17
N PHE A 776 -2.86 6.34 19.29
CA PHE A 776 -2.55 7.72 19.67
C PHE A 776 -3.79 8.43 20.19
N LEU A 777 -3.62 9.15 21.30
CA LEU A 777 -4.60 10.01 21.93
C LEU A 777 -4.16 11.45 21.71
N VAL A 778 -4.99 12.24 21.02
CA VAL A 778 -4.74 13.64 20.70
C VAL A 778 -5.77 14.51 21.41
N SER A 779 -5.30 15.44 22.23
CA SER A 779 -6.13 16.36 23.03
C SER A 779 -5.57 17.77 22.96
N ILE A 780 -6.42 18.78 23.16
CA ILE A 780 -5.98 20.19 23.28
C ILE A 780 -5.94 20.61 24.74
N ASP A 781 -4.78 21.08 25.17
CA ASP A 781 -4.62 21.88 26.37
C ASP A 781 -4.97 23.34 26.05
N ARG A 782 -6.11 23.80 26.59
CA ARG A 782 -6.59 25.17 26.40
C ARG A 782 -5.95 26.17 27.36
N VAL A 783 -5.23 25.72 28.39
CA VAL A 783 -4.55 26.58 29.37
C VAL A 783 -3.20 27.03 28.81
N PHE A 784 -2.49 26.12 28.14
CA PHE A 784 -1.16 26.39 27.59
C PHE A 784 -1.14 26.59 26.06
N GLU A 785 -2.29 26.56 25.40
CA GLU A 785 -2.44 26.67 23.94
C GLU A 785 -1.56 25.66 23.20
N GLN A 786 -1.77 24.37 23.51
CA GLN A 786 -0.94 23.27 23.04
C GLN A 786 -1.77 22.05 22.64
N ILE A 787 -1.33 21.35 21.60
CA ILE A 787 -1.78 19.99 21.31
C ILE A 787 -0.89 19.01 22.06
N LEU A 788 -1.52 18.17 22.87
CA LEU A 788 -0.91 17.03 23.53
C LEU A 788 -1.15 15.79 22.68
N VAL A 789 -0.07 15.12 22.30
CA VAL A 789 -0.11 13.79 21.67
C VAL A 789 0.53 12.81 22.62
N LYS A 790 -0.17 11.72 22.95
CA LYS A 790 0.40 10.59 23.69
C LYS A 790 0.01 9.28 23.02
N GLN A 791 0.89 8.31 23.01
CA GLN A 791 0.51 6.93 22.71
C GLN A 791 -0.05 6.32 24.01
N HIS A 792 -1.13 5.54 23.94
CA HIS A 792 -1.71 4.96 25.15
C HIS A 792 -0.69 4.04 25.87
N GLY A 793 -0.66 4.11 27.20
CA GLY A 793 0.32 3.40 28.04
C GLY A 793 1.75 3.98 28.05
N LEU A 794 2.06 5.00 27.25
CA LEU A 794 3.38 5.66 27.21
C LEU A 794 3.32 7.10 27.75
N PRO A 795 4.48 7.70 28.12
CA PRO A 795 4.57 9.12 28.42
C PRO A 795 4.03 10.00 27.28
N ALA A 796 3.57 11.21 27.62
CA ALA A 796 3.21 12.20 26.61
C ALA A 796 4.44 12.58 25.77
N LEU A 797 4.23 12.75 24.46
CA LEU A 797 5.23 13.33 23.58
C LEU A 797 5.35 14.83 23.87
N PRO A 798 6.46 15.49 23.46
CA PRO A 798 6.62 16.93 23.64
C PRO A 798 5.42 17.69 23.07
N PRO A 799 4.84 18.64 23.84
CA PRO A 799 3.63 19.32 23.45
C PRO A 799 3.89 20.28 22.28
N VAL A 800 2.87 20.47 21.45
CA VAL A 800 2.98 21.26 20.22
C VAL A 800 2.21 22.56 20.38
N ALA A 801 2.90 23.69 20.44
CA ALA A 801 2.28 25.01 20.52
C ALA A 801 1.36 25.28 19.32
N LEU A 802 0.09 25.58 19.59
CA LEU A 802 -0.95 25.86 18.62
C LEU A 802 -2.01 26.75 19.27
N GLY A 803 -2.44 27.79 18.56
CA GLY A 803 -3.52 28.65 19.04
C GLY A 803 -4.80 27.87 19.37
N LEU A 804 -5.68 28.52 20.14
CA LEU A 804 -6.91 27.96 20.75
C LEU A 804 -7.89 27.19 19.83
N SER A 805 -7.69 27.17 18.50
CA SER A 805 -8.57 26.50 17.53
C SER A 805 -8.25 25.02 17.34
N TRP A 806 -9.29 24.18 17.30
CA TRP A 806 -9.12 22.78 16.91
C TRP A 806 -8.64 22.67 15.46
N PRO A 807 -7.58 21.90 15.16
CA PRO A 807 -7.25 21.57 13.79
C PRO A 807 -8.42 20.79 13.17
N SER A 808 -8.86 21.23 11.99
CA SER A 808 -9.83 20.51 11.18
C SER A 808 -9.41 19.05 10.97
N LYS A 809 -8.12 18.81 10.71
CA LYS A 809 -7.55 17.48 10.51
C LYS A 809 -6.18 17.35 11.15
N VAL A 810 -5.98 16.21 11.81
CA VAL A 810 -4.71 15.76 12.42
C VAL A 810 -4.34 14.46 11.73
N LEU A 811 -3.13 14.36 11.20
CA LEU A 811 -2.53 13.09 10.80
C LEU A 811 -1.23 12.90 11.58
N ILE A 812 -0.99 11.67 12.01
CA ILE A 812 0.33 11.19 12.42
C ILE A 812 0.78 10.25 11.31
N ASP A 813 2.04 10.32 10.89
CA ASP A 813 2.65 9.30 10.04
C ASP A 813 4.17 9.22 10.21
N GLY A 814 4.68 8.03 10.52
CA GLY A 814 6.05 7.81 10.97
C GLY A 814 6.44 8.76 12.11
N ARG A 815 7.39 9.67 11.83
CA ARG A 815 7.90 10.69 12.77
C ARG A 815 7.19 12.05 12.67
N TRP A 816 6.19 12.17 11.80
CA TRP A 816 5.57 13.44 11.43
C TRP A 816 4.15 13.56 11.99
N LEU A 817 3.85 14.72 12.56
CA LEU A 817 2.52 15.17 12.92
C LEU A 817 2.14 16.31 11.97
N VAL A 818 1.08 16.10 11.19
CA VAL A 818 0.54 17.08 10.24
C VAL A 818 -0.76 17.65 10.79
N LEU A 819 -0.78 18.96 10.97
CA LEU A 819 -1.85 19.70 11.65
C LEU A 819 -2.40 20.76 10.69
N VAL A 820 -3.67 20.62 10.34
CA VAL A 820 -4.34 21.52 9.40
C VAL A 820 -5.53 22.19 10.08
N GLY A 821 -5.49 23.52 10.15
CA GLY A 821 -6.51 24.35 10.77
C GLY A 821 -6.59 25.72 10.10
N GLU A 822 -7.46 26.56 10.63
CA GLU A 822 -7.66 27.93 10.18
C GLU A 822 -7.03 28.90 11.19
N GLU A 823 -6.32 29.90 10.69
CA GLU A 823 -5.69 30.97 11.46
C GLU A 823 -5.89 32.30 10.73
N GLU A 824 -6.44 33.31 11.40
CA GLU A 824 -6.52 34.68 10.88
C GLU A 824 -7.04 34.77 9.42
N ARG A 825 -8.11 34.02 9.10
CA ARG A 825 -8.71 33.91 7.76
C ARG A 825 -7.87 33.22 6.68
N SER A 826 -6.85 32.48 7.08
CA SER A 826 -5.98 31.68 6.23
C SER A 826 -6.00 30.22 6.66
N MET A 827 -5.90 29.28 5.72
CA MET A 827 -5.67 27.89 6.08
C MET A 827 -4.18 27.69 6.35
N CYS A 828 -3.83 27.16 7.52
CA CYS A 828 -2.47 26.84 7.91
C CYS A 828 -2.27 25.33 8.03
N CYS A 829 -1.25 24.80 7.35
CA CYS A 829 -0.76 23.44 7.52
C CYS A 829 0.62 23.48 8.19
N ARG A 830 0.75 22.80 9.34
CA ARG A 830 2.04 22.63 10.05
C ARG A 830 2.52 21.19 9.91
N ILE A 831 3.79 21.02 9.58
CA ILE A 831 4.52 19.75 9.72
C ILE A 831 5.37 19.86 10.98
N VAL A 832 5.15 18.95 11.91
CA VAL A 832 5.76 18.93 13.24
C VAL A 832 6.48 17.61 13.44
N SER A 833 7.67 17.65 14.03
CA SER A 833 8.41 16.44 14.40
C SER A 833 7.86 15.90 15.73
N LEU A 834 7.42 14.63 15.74
CA LEU A 834 6.86 13.97 16.92
C LEU A 834 7.90 13.72 18.03
N ASN A 835 9.20 13.76 17.69
CA ASN A 835 10.28 13.46 18.63
C ASN A 835 10.58 14.64 19.59
N ASP A 836 10.41 15.88 19.11
CA ASP A 836 10.76 17.11 19.83
C ASP A 836 9.60 18.13 19.89
N GLY A 837 8.47 17.87 19.23
CA GLY A 837 7.29 18.75 19.21
C GLY A 837 7.44 20.01 18.35
N VAL A 838 8.57 20.16 17.64
CA VAL A 838 8.93 21.40 16.95
C VAL A 838 8.38 21.44 15.52
N VAL A 839 7.84 22.60 15.14
CA VAL A 839 7.37 22.87 13.78
C VAL A 839 8.57 22.93 12.83
N ARG A 840 8.58 22.07 11.81
CA ARG A 840 9.61 22.04 10.75
C ARG A 840 9.14 22.64 9.42
N ALA A 841 7.83 22.70 9.18
CA ALA A 841 7.25 23.49 8.07
C ALA A 841 5.94 24.16 8.47
N ARG A 842 5.68 25.35 7.91
CA ARG A 842 4.40 26.07 7.99
C ARG A 842 4.00 26.52 6.59
N ILE A 843 2.91 26.00 6.08
CA ILE A 843 2.35 26.32 4.76
C ILE A 843 1.06 27.11 4.99
N VAL A 844 0.97 28.31 4.42
CA VAL A 844 -0.16 29.23 4.55
C VAL A 844 -0.86 29.41 3.21
N LEU A 845 -2.16 29.11 3.18
CA LEU A 845 -3.05 29.34 2.04
C LEU A 845 -4.06 30.43 2.43
N PRO A 846 -3.79 31.70 2.13
CA PRO A 846 -4.64 32.81 2.54
C PRO A 846 -6.02 32.81 1.85
N HIS A 847 -6.95 33.55 2.46
CA HIS A 847 -8.33 33.79 2.01
C HIS A 847 -9.33 32.63 2.14
N HIS A 848 -9.32 31.88 3.26
CA HIS A 848 -10.25 30.77 3.57
C HIS A 848 -10.59 29.82 2.40
N SER A 849 -9.60 29.44 1.58
CA SER A 849 -9.84 28.37 0.61
C SER A 849 -10.03 27.05 1.36
N SER A 850 -10.88 26.15 0.85
CA SER A 850 -11.06 24.82 1.46
C SER A 850 -9.84 23.94 1.21
N ALA A 851 -8.76 24.16 1.96
CA ALA A 851 -7.50 23.46 1.82
C ALA A 851 -7.67 21.97 2.13
N ARG A 852 -7.13 21.15 1.24
CA ARG A 852 -7.05 19.69 1.31
C ARG A 852 -5.59 19.28 1.21
N PHE A 853 -5.31 18.03 1.57
CA PHE A 853 -3.95 17.52 1.58
C PHE A 853 -3.90 16.00 1.51
N SER A 854 -2.80 15.50 0.93
CA SER A 854 -2.40 14.11 0.98
C SER A 854 -1.00 14.02 1.57
N PHE A 855 -0.81 13.16 2.56
CA PHE A 855 0.51 12.83 3.10
C PHE A 855 0.80 11.35 2.83
N HIS A 856 1.94 11.05 2.22
CA HIS A 856 2.34 9.67 1.92
C HIS A 856 3.83 9.58 1.56
N ASP A 857 4.53 8.51 1.94
CA ASP A 857 5.97 8.30 1.71
C ASP A 857 6.84 9.53 2.06
N GLY A 858 6.55 10.15 3.22
CA GLY A 858 7.26 11.36 3.64
C GLY A 858 7.00 12.61 2.78
N ARG A 859 6.07 12.56 1.83
CA ARG A 859 5.72 13.67 0.94
C ARG A 859 4.36 14.26 1.29
N LEU A 860 4.33 15.56 1.55
CA LEU A 860 3.11 16.33 1.78
C LEU A 860 2.72 17.09 0.50
N LEU A 861 1.51 16.87 0.02
CA LEU A 861 0.84 17.78 -0.90
C LEU A 861 -0.23 18.55 -0.15
N VAL A 862 -0.22 19.88 -0.23
CA VAL A 862 -1.30 20.77 0.24
C VAL A 862 -1.87 21.48 -0.98
N PHE A 863 -3.19 21.48 -1.13
CA PHE A 863 -3.86 22.00 -2.33
C PHE A 863 -5.26 22.50 -2.03
N ASP A 864 -5.84 23.32 -2.90
CA ASP A 864 -7.16 23.90 -2.65
C ASP A 864 -8.02 24.17 -3.90
N GLN A 865 -9.26 24.62 -3.64
CA GLN A 865 -10.20 25.05 -4.67
C GLN A 865 -9.84 26.38 -5.34
N ALA A 866 -8.77 27.05 -4.92
CA ALA A 866 -8.20 28.21 -5.61
C ALA A 866 -7.06 27.82 -6.57
N GLY A 867 -6.89 26.53 -6.87
CA GLY A 867 -5.91 26.04 -7.85
C GLY A 867 -4.46 26.07 -7.37
N ARG A 868 -4.22 26.26 -6.07
CA ARG A 868 -2.89 26.24 -5.47
C ARG A 868 -2.49 24.80 -5.12
N LEU A 869 -1.23 24.46 -5.33
CA LEU A 869 -0.60 23.20 -4.95
C LEU A 869 0.80 23.45 -4.39
N VAL A 870 1.07 22.96 -3.19
CA VAL A 870 2.39 22.93 -2.55
C VAL A 870 2.81 21.47 -2.39
N ASP A 871 3.98 21.12 -2.90
CA ASP A 871 4.63 19.82 -2.72
C ASP A 871 5.84 20.01 -1.80
N VAL A 872 5.89 19.27 -0.68
CA VAL A 872 7.01 19.24 0.27
C VAL A 872 7.47 17.80 0.46
N ASP A 873 8.71 17.55 0.07
CA ASP A 873 9.43 16.32 0.38
C ASP A 873 10.07 16.47 1.76
N CYS A 874 9.63 15.68 2.74
CA CYS A 874 10.10 15.80 4.12
C CYS A 874 11.46 15.10 4.35
N GLU A 875 11.91 14.24 3.42
CA GLU A 875 13.22 13.61 3.51
C GLU A 875 14.31 14.55 3.00
N THR A 876 14.08 15.18 1.84
CA THR A 876 15.05 16.14 1.26
C THR A 876 14.84 17.57 1.77
N GLY A 877 13.68 17.91 2.34
CA GLY A 877 13.34 19.27 2.71
C GLY A 877 13.17 20.22 1.50
N VAL A 878 13.05 19.66 0.29
CA VAL A 878 12.77 20.40 -0.95
C VAL A 878 11.27 20.66 -1.04
N ALA A 879 10.90 21.87 -1.42
CA ALA A 879 9.52 22.23 -1.72
C ALA A 879 9.38 22.87 -3.10
N SER A 880 8.21 22.67 -3.71
CA SER A 880 7.80 23.31 -4.97
C SER A 880 6.34 23.76 -4.89
N THR A 881 6.06 24.92 -5.46
CA THR A 881 4.74 25.54 -5.50
C THR A 881 4.23 25.61 -6.93
N LEU A 882 2.95 25.35 -7.14
CA LEU A 882 2.30 25.39 -8.44
C LEU A 882 0.94 26.07 -8.34
N CYS A 883 0.66 26.95 -9.30
CA CYS A 883 -0.64 27.59 -9.48
C CYS A 883 -1.22 27.10 -10.82
N LEU A 884 -2.41 26.47 -10.79
CA LEU A 884 -2.99 25.80 -11.95
C LEU A 884 -3.81 26.81 -12.78
N SER A 885 -3.25 27.27 -13.90
CA SER A 885 -3.88 28.17 -14.87
C SER A 885 -4.90 27.49 -15.79
#